data_AF-A0A954TPR7-F1
#
_entry.id   AF-A0A954TPR7-F1
#
_cell.length_a   1.000
_cell.length_b   1.000
_cell.length_c   1.000
_cell.angle_alpha   90.00
_cell.angle_beta   90.00
_cell.angle_gamma   90.00
#
_symmetry.space_group_name_H-M   'P 1'
#
loop_
_entity.id
_entity.type
_entity.pdbx_description
1 polymer ?
#
loop_
_entity_poly.entity_id
_entity_poly.type
_entity_poly.pdbx_seq_one_letter_code
_entity_poly.pdbx_strand_id
1 'polypeptide(L)'
;MKNSTQLLCFLTLTIGFVCGPSHAEDLQSVDVKIEQVISQVMQQNGIPGLSIAAAKDNQLIFAEGFGLANVEHVIPATADTRYRTASIAKSITAVAALSLCDQGKLDLDAEVQKYCAEYPKKQWPVTTRQLLGHLAGVRHYKKNGESTSTQKYFSLGSALQTFRDDELLHEPGTKYHYTTFGFNLVGSVIEGASHQAFEDLLQERIFDPAKMTRTLADDQHHVITGRAGGYIRPNDSQLRAFPSDHDFVAGELYNAPMHDTSMKIPGGGLLSTAPDLVRFAVALNTGELVSRQACQAMWTSQKTSDGKEIGYGMGWRVGKHAARKIVSHTGGQSGTSTVLVLVPETGTAVAIMCNLQHVQLTAAALMIVDALQTRKETDYADAIRKLDDVVGREVRQKALPAFSISLVDGDRAVWSKGYGFQDAAQTIPATSDTIYRVGSVSKLFTDIAVMQQVEAGKLDLDVPVQTYLPDFAPTNPFKVPITLRQLMSHRSGLVRESPIGNYFDPTEPTLDETVASLNQTTLVYPPNTKTKYSNAAIAVVGAVLERSFDQPHAQRVKTSILEPLEMGDSSFLLTESVRKKLATGWMRTEYGPRFEAPEFLLGTGPAGNMYSSVADLAKFLRWMFDSGAAKSGKIIDPETYRLMTTPVKNAEGKDEGFGIGFHIQDLDGETKIGHGGAVYGFSTQLEALPGRELGVAAVASLDGSNGVVRRLADYSLRLMIASQDGKPLPEYEFTTEIAPERAKQLVGTYHAADDDRFARINELDGDVTLRIGSYQYTLRSDMKGESYLTDDPSGFGIRVARESADRISIDGKAFDRVPDAPPDAIPPHWSGLIGEYGWDHNTLFILEDQGKLYALIEWFYYYPLTQVDEDTYLFPDYGLYHGEGLKFSRAPDGVATKVIAAEVDFRRREVGTKNGETFKIEPVKPVDDLRSAAMAAKPPAETGEFFETDLVDVAALDPTIKLDIRYATTNNFTGAVFYKQPRSFMQRDAATAVVRANQRLKERGLGLLIHDAYRPWHVTKMFWDATPGEFKDFVANPANGSRHNRGCAVDITLYDLQTGLPIQMVAGYDEFSSRSFPEYPGGTSRQRWYRDLLRATMQAEGFTVYEFEWWHFDYKDWKHYRIGNLTFEEIGK
;
A
#
# COMPACT_ATOMS: atom_id res chain seq x y z
N MET A 1 26.89 70.32 31.49
CA MET A 1 28.35 70.08 31.52
C MET A 1 28.59 68.60 31.77
N LYS A 2 29.41 67.97 30.91
CA LYS A 2 29.91 66.60 31.07
C LYS A 2 30.89 66.53 32.26
N ASN A 3 30.89 65.42 33.00
CA ASN A 3 32.07 64.59 33.33
C ASN A 3 31.71 63.62 34.48
N SER A 4 31.66 62.31 34.23
CA SER A 4 32.75 61.31 34.38
C SER A 4 32.86 60.77 35.82
N THR A 5 32.23 59.63 36.14
CA THR A 5 32.80 58.26 36.22
C THR A 5 33.43 57.90 37.57
N GLN A 6 32.77 57.04 38.37
CA GLN A 6 33.41 55.90 39.06
C GLN A 6 32.39 54.92 39.68
N LEU A 7 32.37 53.72 39.10
CA LEU A 7 32.27 52.36 39.68
C LEU A 7 31.51 52.12 41.01
N LEU A 8 30.45 51.29 40.96
CA LEU A 8 30.31 50.13 41.87
C LEU A 8 29.31 49.10 41.32
N CYS A 9 29.71 47.83 41.34
CA CYS A 9 28.97 46.66 40.90
C CYS A 9 27.62 46.46 41.61
N PHE A 10 26.57 46.13 40.85
CA PHE A 10 25.45 45.34 41.35
C PHE A 10 25.10 44.25 40.33
N LEU A 11 25.30 43.00 40.77
CA LEU A 11 24.75 41.79 40.17
C LEU A 11 23.23 41.96 40.04
N THR A 12 22.69 41.96 38.83
CA THR A 12 21.25 41.81 38.59
C THR A 12 21.02 40.51 37.83
N LEU A 13 20.43 39.55 38.55
CA LEU A 13 19.89 38.31 38.02
C LEU A 13 18.77 38.67 37.03
N THR A 14 19.05 38.62 35.73
CA THR A 14 18.03 38.78 34.70
C THR A 14 17.40 37.40 34.47
N ILE A 15 16.21 37.19 35.03
CA ILE A 15 15.30 36.14 34.58
C ILE A 15 14.86 36.56 33.18
N GLY A 16 15.59 36.09 32.17
CA GLY A 16 15.15 36.16 30.79
C GLY A 16 13.99 35.18 30.62
N PHE A 17 12.76 35.68 30.65
CA PHE A 17 11.69 35.03 29.91
C PHE A 17 12.07 35.10 28.43
N VAL A 18 12.63 34.00 27.92
CA VAL A 18 12.67 33.75 26.47
C VAL A 18 11.21 33.56 26.06
N CYS A 19 10.56 34.65 25.67
CA CYS A 19 9.34 34.58 24.89
C CYS A 19 9.74 33.95 23.55
N GLY A 20 9.36 32.70 23.32
CA GLY A 20 9.67 32.01 22.06
C GLY A 20 9.03 32.74 20.87
N PRO A 21 9.61 32.63 19.66
CA PRO A 21 8.90 33.02 18.45
C PRO A 21 7.84 31.93 18.20
N SER A 22 6.56 32.20 18.46
CA SER A 22 5.51 31.17 18.26
C SER A 22 4.14 31.68 17.83
N HIS A 23 4.00 32.95 17.44
CA HIS A 23 2.73 33.47 16.90
C HIS A 23 2.90 34.34 15.65
N ALA A 24 3.98 35.11 15.55
CA ALA A 24 4.24 35.92 14.37
C ALA A 24 4.69 35.07 13.15
N GLU A 25 5.52 34.05 13.38
CA GLU A 25 5.97 33.13 12.32
C GLU A 25 4.83 32.23 11.79
N ASP A 26 3.95 31.76 12.68
CA ASP A 26 2.78 30.95 12.31
C ASP A 26 1.80 31.73 11.43
N LEU A 27 1.49 32.99 11.77
CA LEU A 27 0.60 33.84 10.97
C LEU A 27 1.21 34.15 9.60
N GLN A 28 2.52 34.42 9.54
CA GLN A 28 3.23 34.67 8.29
C GLN A 28 3.24 33.44 7.36
N SER A 29 3.28 32.23 7.92
CA SER A 29 3.17 30.98 7.15
C SER A 29 1.78 30.74 6.55
N VAL A 30 0.74 31.17 7.26
CA VAL A 30 -0.67 31.03 6.86
C VAL A 30 -1.03 32.00 5.73
N ASP A 31 -0.56 33.24 5.82
CA ASP A 31 -0.78 34.25 4.78
C ASP A 31 -0.22 33.79 3.43
N VAL A 32 0.99 33.22 3.43
CA VAL A 32 1.62 32.64 2.22
C VAL A 32 0.77 31.51 1.62
N LYS A 33 0.22 30.61 2.45
CA LYS A 33 -0.67 29.53 1.97
C LYS A 33 -1.96 30.10 1.35
N ILE A 34 -2.55 31.13 1.95
CA ILE A 34 -3.75 31.79 1.41
C ILE A 34 -3.44 32.43 0.05
N GLU A 35 -2.34 33.17 -0.07
CA GLU A 35 -1.91 33.81 -1.31
C GLU A 35 -1.66 32.80 -2.44
N GLN A 36 -1.06 31.65 -2.12
CA GLN A 36 -0.84 30.57 -3.07
C GLN A 36 -2.16 30.00 -3.61
N VAL A 37 -3.11 29.67 -2.71
CA VAL A 37 -4.43 29.14 -3.10
C VAL A 37 -5.17 30.15 -3.99
N ILE A 38 -5.16 31.43 -3.63
CA ILE A 38 -5.83 32.47 -4.42
C ILE A 38 -5.17 32.66 -5.79
N SER A 39 -3.84 32.76 -5.83
CA SER A 39 -3.10 32.93 -7.09
C SER A 39 -3.38 31.79 -8.06
N GLN A 40 -3.42 30.56 -7.56
CA GLN A 40 -3.74 29.37 -8.35
C GLN A 40 -5.16 29.44 -8.93
N VAL A 41 -6.16 29.75 -8.11
CA VAL A 41 -7.56 29.83 -8.54
C VAL A 41 -7.76 30.94 -9.57
N MET A 42 -7.08 32.07 -9.40
CA MET A 42 -7.11 33.17 -10.37
C MET A 42 -6.51 32.77 -11.71
N GLN A 43 -5.35 32.11 -11.69
CA GLN A 43 -4.66 31.66 -12.90
C GLN A 43 -5.49 30.61 -13.67
N GLN A 44 -5.99 29.58 -12.97
CA GLN A 44 -6.76 28.49 -13.57
C GLN A 44 -8.02 28.96 -14.28
N ASN A 45 -8.70 29.98 -13.73
CA ASN A 45 -9.98 30.46 -14.25
C ASN A 45 -9.85 31.76 -15.06
N GLY A 46 -8.65 32.35 -15.15
CA GLY A 46 -8.43 33.65 -15.79
C GLY A 46 -9.23 34.78 -15.13
N ILE A 47 -9.29 34.80 -13.80
CA ILE A 47 -10.05 35.76 -12.98
C ILE A 47 -9.37 37.14 -13.04
N PRO A 48 -10.08 38.21 -13.46
CA PRO A 48 -9.48 39.53 -13.52
C PRO A 48 -9.19 40.13 -12.15
N GLY A 49 -10.15 40.07 -11.22
CA GLY A 49 -10.01 40.59 -9.86
C GLY A 49 -10.82 39.80 -8.83
N LEU A 50 -10.24 39.67 -7.64
CA LEU A 50 -10.78 38.89 -6.53
C LEU A 50 -10.43 39.56 -5.21
N SER A 51 -11.30 39.46 -4.21
CA SER A 51 -11.00 39.79 -2.83
C SER A 51 -11.36 38.64 -1.90
N ILE A 52 -10.56 38.47 -0.85
CA ILE A 52 -10.73 37.42 0.15
C ILE A 52 -10.64 38.02 1.55
N ALA A 53 -11.37 37.43 2.48
CA ALA A 53 -11.16 37.61 3.90
C ALA A 53 -11.28 36.27 4.63
N ALA A 54 -10.55 36.14 5.73
CA ALA A 54 -10.60 34.97 6.59
C ALA A 54 -10.57 35.33 8.08
N ALA A 55 -11.36 34.60 8.85
CA ALA A 55 -11.37 34.63 10.30
C ALA A 55 -11.00 33.28 10.90
N LYS A 56 -10.36 33.33 12.06
CA LYS A 56 -10.04 32.19 12.92
C LYS A 56 -10.39 32.58 14.35
N ASP A 57 -10.93 31.64 15.13
CA ASP A 57 -11.36 31.89 16.52
C ASP A 57 -12.30 33.09 16.65
N ASN A 58 -13.18 33.28 15.65
CA ASN A 58 -14.10 34.42 15.53
C ASN A 58 -13.40 35.79 15.40
N GLN A 59 -12.15 35.84 14.96
CA GLN A 59 -11.40 37.08 14.69
C GLN A 59 -10.98 37.15 13.23
N LEU A 60 -11.22 38.28 12.56
CA LEU A 60 -10.72 38.53 11.21
C LEU A 60 -9.19 38.65 11.26
N ILE A 61 -8.49 37.71 10.61
CA ILE A 61 -7.02 37.61 10.63
C ILE A 61 -6.39 37.96 9.28
N PHE A 62 -7.13 37.84 8.18
CA PHE A 62 -6.62 38.10 6.83
C PHE A 62 -7.69 38.79 5.98
N ALA A 63 -7.28 39.77 5.17
CA ALA A 63 -8.14 40.48 4.23
C ALA A 63 -7.32 41.17 3.14
N GLU A 64 -7.46 40.72 1.89
CA GLU A 64 -6.60 41.14 0.77
C GLU A 64 -7.40 41.19 -0.55
N GLY A 65 -6.84 41.90 -1.53
CA GLY A 65 -7.38 41.99 -2.89
C GLY A 65 -6.32 41.71 -3.94
N PHE A 66 -6.70 40.98 -4.97
CA PHE A 66 -5.80 40.47 -6.00
C PHE A 66 -6.33 40.83 -7.39
N GLY A 67 -5.43 41.28 -8.28
CA GLY A 67 -5.77 41.64 -9.66
C GLY A 67 -6.53 42.98 -9.77
N LEU A 68 -7.48 43.06 -10.70
CA LEU A 68 -8.16 44.29 -11.09
C LEU A 68 -9.66 44.24 -10.79
N ALA A 69 -10.14 45.14 -9.94
CA ALA A 69 -11.56 45.41 -9.72
C ALA A 69 -12.26 45.89 -11.00
N ASN A 70 -11.53 46.60 -11.88
CA ASN A 70 -11.99 46.99 -13.20
C ASN A 70 -10.81 46.95 -14.18
N VAL A 71 -10.94 46.12 -15.23
CA VAL A 71 -9.94 45.91 -16.28
C VAL A 71 -9.83 47.11 -17.22
N GLU A 72 -10.95 47.71 -17.64
CA GLU A 72 -11.00 48.82 -18.60
C GLU A 72 -10.28 50.06 -18.08
N HIS A 73 -10.33 50.27 -16.77
CA HIS A 73 -9.75 51.42 -16.09
C HIS A 73 -8.52 51.07 -15.25
N VAL A 74 -8.06 49.80 -15.29
CA VAL A 74 -6.89 49.31 -14.55
C VAL A 74 -6.97 49.64 -13.05
N ILE A 75 -8.16 49.47 -12.46
CA ILE A 75 -8.39 49.72 -11.04
C ILE A 75 -8.05 48.45 -10.26
N PRO A 76 -7.11 48.49 -9.30
CA PRO A 76 -6.75 47.31 -8.51
C PRO A 76 -7.91 46.85 -7.63
N ALA A 77 -8.04 45.53 -7.47
CA ALA A 77 -8.88 44.95 -6.44
C ALA A 77 -8.22 45.12 -5.07
N THR A 78 -9.01 45.41 -4.05
CA THR A 78 -8.57 45.53 -2.65
C THR A 78 -9.54 44.79 -1.75
N ALA A 79 -9.21 44.63 -0.47
CA ALA A 79 -10.16 44.10 0.54
C ALA A 79 -11.47 44.91 0.62
N ASP A 80 -11.47 46.16 0.15
CA ASP A 80 -12.60 47.08 0.16
C ASP A 80 -13.41 47.09 -1.15
N THR A 81 -12.98 46.34 -2.18
CA THR A 81 -13.72 46.22 -3.43
C THR A 81 -15.08 45.55 -3.20
N ARG A 82 -16.13 46.18 -3.73
CA ARG A 82 -17.51 45.71 -3.61
C ARG A 82 -17.88 44.85 -4.81
N TYR A 83 -18.26 43.62 -4.51
CA TYR A 83 -18.83 42.68 -5.48
C TYR A 83 -20.28 42.42 -5.14
N ARG A 84 -21.06 42.00 -6.14
CA ARG A 84 -22.38 41.43 -5.90
C ARG A 84 -22.23 40.19 -5.03
N THR A 85 -22.96 40.12 -3.92
CA THR A 85 -23.01 38.94 -3.04
C THR A 85 -23.67 37.76 -3.72
N ALA A 86 -24.49 38.04 -4.75
CA ALA A 86 -25.37 37.08 -5.39
C ALA A 86 -26.15 36.31 -4.30
N SER A 87 -26.25 34.99 -4.40
CA SER A 87 -27.13 34.23 -3.52
C SER A 87 -26.72 34.17 -2.04
N ILE A 88 -25.55 34.70 -1.64
CA ILE A 88 -25.22 34.89 -0.22
C ILE A 88 -26.21 35.86 0.46
N ALA A 89 -26.86 36.76 -0.31
CA ALA A 89 -27.95 37.59 0.20
C ALA A 89 -29.09 36.77 0.84
N LYS A 90 -29.32 35.52 0.40
CA LYS A 90 -30.31 34.63 1.02
C LYS A 90 -29.97 34.32 2.47
N SER A 91 -28.71 34.08 2.77
CA SER A 91 -28.23 33.83 4.12
C SER A 91 -28.43 35.05 5.01
N ILE A 92 -28.17 36.25 4.50
CA ILE A 92 -28.43 37.53 5.21
C ILE A 92 -29.94 37.70 5.47
N THR A 93 -30.79 37.49 4.45
CA THR A 93 -32.25 37.55 4.57
C THR A 93 -32.79 36.52 5.57
N ALA A 94 -32.22 35.31 5.61
CA ALA A 94 -32.60 34.29 6.57
C ALA A 94 -32.31 34.72 8.02
N VAL A 95 -31.15 35.33 8.27
CA VAL A 95 -30.82 35.88 9.59
C VAL A 95 -31.78 37.00 9.97
N ALA A 96 -32.15 37.89 9.04
CA ALA A 96 -33.15 38.93 9.30
C ALA A 96 -34.53 38.37 9.68
N ALA A 97 -35.01 37.35 8.97
CA ALA A 97 -36.26 36.65 9.30
C ALA A 97 -36.20 36.01 10.70
N LEU A 98 -35.10 35.34 11.02
CA LEU A 98 -34.91 34.68 12.32
C LEU A 98 -34.74 35.68 13.46
N SER A 99 -34.14 36.85 13.22
CA SER A 99 -34.08 37.94 14.20
C SER A 99 -35.47 38.46 14.57
N LEU A 100 -36.39 38.57 13.60
CA LEU A 100 -37.80 38.89 13.88
C LEU A 100 -38.53 37.75 14.58
N CYS A 101 -38.17 36.50 14.32
CA CYS A 101 -38.71 35.33 15.02
C CYS A 101 -38.29 35.31 16.49
N ASP A 102 -37.01 35.58 16.80
CA ASP A 102 -36.51 35.71 18.16
C ASP A 102 -37.21 36.83 18.94
N GLN A 103 -37.61 37.91 18.25
CA GLN A 103 -38.39 39.01 18.83
C GLN A 103 -39.90 38.70 18.99
N GLY A 104 -40.35 37.52 18.54
CA GLY A 104 -41.77 37.16 18.53
C GLY A 104 -42.62 37.94 17.51
N LYS A 105 -42.00 38.69 16.59
CA LYS A 105 -42.69 39.45 15.53
C LYS A 105 -43.05 38.58 14.33
N LEU A 106 -42.22 37.59 14.03
CA LEU A 106 -42.44 36.65 12.94
C LEU A 106 -42.68 35.23 13.47
N ASP A 107 -43.79 34.64 13.09
CA ASP A 107 -44.03 33.20 13.25
C ASP A 107 -43.63 32.50 11.95
N LEU A 108 -42.60 31.66 12.01
CA LEU A 108 -42.05 30.97 10.83
C LEU A 108 -43.02 29.93 10.24
N ASP A 109 -43.98 29.45 11.02
CA ASP A 109 -44.92 28.40 10.65
C ASP A 109 -46.32 28.94 10.32
N ALA A 110 -46.55 30.24 10.48
CA ALA A 110 -47.75 30.90 9.99
C ALA A 110 -47.78 30.99 8.44
N GLU A 111 -48.98 30.99 7.86
CA GLU A 111 -49.16 31.31 6.44
C GLU A 111 -48.59 32.69 6.11
N VAL A 112 -47.84 32.78 5.01
CA VAL A 112 -47.16 34.01 4.60
C VAL A 112 -48.10 35.21 4.42
N GLN A 113 -49.38 34.97 4.12
CA GLN A 113 -50.43 35.99 3.99
C GLN A 113 -50.68 36.78 5.28
N LYS A 114 -50.33 36.21 6.44
CA LYS A 114 -50.37 36.93 7.72
C LYS A 114 -49.51 38.20 7.69
N TYR A 115 -48.40 38.17 6.94
CA TYR A 115 -47.43 39.25 6.86
C TYR A 115 -47.38 39.89 5.46
N CYS A 116 -47.65 39.12 4.40
CA CYS A 116 -47.65 39.59 3.01
C CYS A 116 -49.03 39.35 2.37
N ALA A 117 -49.99 40.21 2.69
CA ALA A 117 -51.37 40.10 2.17
C ALA A 117 -51.46 40.20 0.64
N GLU A 118 -50.44 40.79 -0.02
CA GLU A 118 -50.35 40.89 -1.48
C GLU A 118 -50.03 39.56 -2.17
N TYR A 119 -49.53 38.54 -1.45
CA TYR A 119 -49.29 37.22 -2.01
C TYR A 119 -50.59 36.40 -1.98
N PRO A 120 -51.18 36.04 -3.14
CA PRO A 120 -52.49 35.40 -3.17
C PRO A 120 -52.47 34.04 -2.48
N LYS A 121 -53.61 33.63 -1.92
CA LYS A 121 -53.78 32.26 -1.42
C LYS A 121 -53.54 31.26 -2.55
N LYS A 122 -52.78 30.21 -2.26
CA LYS A 122 -52.41 29.14 -3.20
C LYS A 122 -53.20 27.87 -2.92
N GLN A 123 -53.04 26.87 -3.79
CA GLN A 123 -53.64 25.54 -3.62
C GLN A 123 -53.21 24.83 -2.32
N TRP A 124 -52.03 25.18 -1.78
CA TRP A 124 -51.52 24.72 -0.48
C TRP A 124 -50.99 25.92 0.34
N PRO A 125 -51.09 25.90 1.67
CA PRO A 125 -50.52 26.94 2.53
C PRO A 125 -48.99 26.96 2.45
N VAL A 126 -48.42 28.16 2.38
CA VAL A 126 -46.97 28.38 2.34
C VAL A 126 -46.53 29.08 3.61
N THR A 127 -45.47 28.58 4.26
CA THR A 127 -44.88 29.19 5.46
C THR A 127 -43.49 29.77 5.19
N THR A 128 -43.05 30.69 6.05
CA THR A 128 -41.70 31.28 5.95
C THR A 128 -40.60 30.24 6.14
N ARG A 129 -40.80 29.26 7.05
CA ARG A 129 -39.86 28.14 7.25
C ARG A 129 -39.64 27.36 5.95
N GLN A 130 -40.70 27.06 5.23
CA GLN A 130 -40.63 26.35 3.95
C GLN A 130 -39.92 27.18 2.88
N LEU A 131 -40.12 28.50 2.85
CA LEU A 131 -39.41 29.38 1.92
C LEU A 131 -37.91 29.41 2.18
N LEU A 132 -37.51 29.57 3.45
CA LEU A 132 -36.11 29.60 3.88
C LEU A 132 -35.38 28.29 3.58
N GLY A 133 -36.09 27.16 3.61
CA GLY A 133 -35.57 25.83 3.29
C GLY A 133 -35.69 25.39 1.82
N HIS A 134 -36.20 26.26 0.91
CA HIS A 134 -36.50 25.90 -0.49
C HIS A 134 -37.50 24.73 -0.66
N LEU A 135 -38.46 24.63 0.27
CA LEU A 135 -39.50 23.60 0.29
C LEU A 135 -40.89 24.13 -0.12
N ALA A 136 -41.05 25.44 -0.30
CA ALA A 136 -42.34 26.09 -0.51
C ALA A 136 -43.01 25.88 -1.88
N GLY A 137 -42.31 25.31 -2.86
CA GLY A 137 -42.85 25.13 -4.22
C GLY A 137 -42.89 26.41 -5.08
N VAL A 138 -42.39 27.55 -4.59
CA VAL A 138 -42.26 28.78 -5.39
C VAL A 138 -41.21 28.58 -6.48
N ARG A 139 -41.60 28.85 -7.73
CA ARG A 139 -40.72 28.66 -8.91
C ARG A 139 -39.45 29.52 -8.87
N HIS A 140 -38.48 29.17 -9.71
CA HIS A 140 -37.30 30.00 -9.98
C HIS A 140 -37.50 30.82 -11.28
N TYR A 141 -36.43 31.40 -11.82
CA TYR A 141 -36.48 32.20 -13.04
C TYR A 141 -36.96 31.38 -14.25
N LYS A 142 -37.80 31.97 -15.09
CA LYS A 142 -38.16 31.47 -16.42
C LYS A 142 -37.03 31.79 -17.42
N LYS A 143 -36.96 31.04 -18.53
CA LYS A 143 -35.86 31.13 -19.54
C LYS A 143 -35.80 32.47 -20.31
N ASN A 144 -36.82 33.31 -20.21
CA ASN A 144 -37.03 34.54 -20.98
C ASN A 144 -36.46 35.81 -20.30
N GLY A 145 -35.27 35.72 -19.70
CA GLY A 145 -34.50 36.90 -19.26
C GLY A 145 -34.77 37.42 -17.83
N GLU A 146 -35.57 36.74 -17.02
CA GLU A 146 -35.82 37.14 -15.62
C GLU A 146 -34.53 37.15 -14.77
N SER A 147 -33.57 36.27 -15.06
CA SER A 147 -32.30 36.20 -14.32
C SER A 147 -31.33 37.35 -14.65
N THR A 148 -31.55 38.06 -15.75
CA THR A 148 -30.69 39.11 -16.32
C THR A 148 -31.48 40.37 -16.69
N SER A 149 -32.64 40.61 -16.07
CA SER A 149 -33.47 41.75 -16.45
C SER A 149 -32.78 43.09 -16.17
N THR A 150 -33.02 44.06 -17.05
CA THR A 150 -32.55 45.44 -16.94
C THR A 150 -33.61 46.39 -16.40
N GLN A 151 -34.81 45.88 -16.09
CA GLN A 151 -35.91 46.66 -15.52
C GLN A 151 -35.62 47.01 -14.06
N LYS A 152 -35.79 48.30 -13.72
CA LYS A 152 -35.75 48.80 -12.34
C LYS A 152 -37.08 48.53 -11.62
N TYR A 153 -36.98 48.00 -10.41
CA TYR A 153 -38.07 47.82 -9.47
C TYR A 153 -37.81 48.72 -8.26
N PHE A 154 -38.81 49.48 -7.82
CA PHE A 154 -38.66 50.48 -6.74
C PHE A 154 -39.09 49.97 -5.36
N SER A 155 -39.74 48.82 -5.29
CA SER A 155 -40.16 48.18 -4.03
C SER A 155 -40.22 46.66 -4.16
N LEU A 156 -40.11 45.94 -3.03
CA LEU A 156 -40.31 44.49 -3.05
C LEU A 156 -41.71 44.08 -3.51
N GLY A 157 -42.73 44.88 -3.21
CA GLY A 157 -44.10 44.67 -3.73
C GLY A 157 -44.16 44.71 -5.26
N SER A 158 -43.45 45.65 -5.91
CA SER A 158 -43.36 45.68 -7.38
C SER A 158 -42.63 44.46 -7.95
N ALA A 159 -41.58 43.99 -7.27
CA ALA A 159 -40.84 42.79 -7.66
C ALA A 159 -41.64 41.49 -7.43
N LEU A 160 -42.52 41.48 -6.43
CA LEU A 160 -43.40 40.36 -6.11
C LEU A 160 -44.41 40.11 -7.24
N GLN A 161 -44.88 41.15 -7.93
CA GLN A 161 -45.80 41.04 -9.07
C GLN A 161 -45.27 40.14 -10.20
N THR A 162 -43.94 40.01 -10.33
CA THR A 162 -43.30 39.17 -11.36
C THR A 162 -43.65 37.69 -11.24
N PHE A 163 -43.95 37.20 -10.02
CA PHE A 163 -44.19 35.78 -9.80
C PHE A 163 -45.35 35.44 -8.85
N ARG A 164 -45.95 36.43 -8.16
CA ARG A 164 -46.95 36.16 -7.12
C ARG A 164 -48.17 35.40 -7.61
N ASP A 165 -48.50 35.51 -8.89
CA ASP A 165 -49.68 34.87 -9.48
C ASP A 165 -49.37 33.50 -10.10
N ASP A 166 -48.10 33.08 -10.16
CA ASP A 166 -47.71 31.76 -10.67
C ASP A 166 -48.12 30.63 -9.70
N GLU A 167 -48.41 29.46 -10.25
CA GLU A 167 -48.74 28.26 -9.46
C GLU A 167 -47.51 27.72 -8.69
N LEU A 168 -47.78 27.04 -7.57
CA LEU A 168 -46.73 26.29 -6.86
C LEU A 168 -46.37 25.04 -7.67
N LEU A 169 -45.06 24.77 -7.83
CA LEU A 169 -44.56 23.64 -8.61
C LEU A 169 -44.84 22.28 -7.95
N HIS A 170 -45.04 22.27 -6.64
CA HIS A 170 -45.35 21.08 -5.85
C HIS A 170 -45.92 21.50 -4.48
N GLU A 171 -46.47 20.52 -3.76
CA GLU A 171 -46.94 20.73 -2.39
C GLU A 171 -45.78 21.14 -1.47
N PRO A 172 -45.93 22.20 -0.66
CA PRO A 172 -44.90 22.64 0.27
C PRO A 172 -44.45 21.53 1.22
N GLY A 173 -43.13 21.39 1.40
CA GLY A 173 -42.54 20.33 2.22
C GLY A 173 -42.31 19.01 1.49
N THR A 174 -42.94 18.75 0.33
CA THR A 174 -42.80 17.45 -0.36
C THR A 174 -41.56 17.33 -1.24
N LYS A 175 -41.01 18.44 -1.74
CA LYS A 175 -39.83 18.46 -2.61
C LYS A 175 -38.93 19.66 -2.31
N TYR A 176 -37.63 19.48 -2.54
CA TYR A 176 -36.65 20.56 -2.57
C TYR A 176 -36.62 21.20 -3.96
N HIS A 177 -36.79 22.52 -4.02
CA HIS A 177 -36.67 23.30 -5.25
C HIS A 177 -36.03 24.67 -4.98
N TYR A 178 -34.75 24.81 -5.35
CA TYR A 178 -34.00 26.05 -5.17
C TYR A 178 -34.69 27.24 -5.87
N THR A 179 -34.88 28.34 -5.14
CA THR A 179 -35.55 29.53 -5.69
C THR A 179 -35.07 30.83 -5.08
N THR A 180 -34.74 31.80 -5.93
CA THR A 180 -34.58 33.22 -5.53
C THR A 180 -35.92 33.88 -5.25
N PHE A 181 -36.98 33.60 -6.03
CA PHE A 181 -38.28 34.22 -5.80
C PHE A 181 -38.90 33.83 -4.46
N GLY A 182 -38.64 32.61 -3.97
CA GLY A 182 -39.01 32.24 -2.60
C GLY A 182 -38.38 33.17 -1.56
N PHE A 183 -37.12 33.57 -1.73
CA PHE A 183 -36.45 34.53 -0.84
C PHE A 183 -36.93 35.97 -1.04
N ASN A 184 -37.34 36.35 -2.24
CA ASN A 184 -38.00 37.64 -2.46
C ASN A 184 -39.31 37.74 -1.66
N LEU A 185 -40.09 36.65 -1.64
CA LEU A 185 -41.30 36.57 -0.81
C LEU A 185 -40.96 36.63 0.70
N VAL A 186 -39.86 36.00 1.14
CA VAL A 186 -39.36 36.18 2.52
C VAL A 186 -39.08 37.66 2.79
N GLY A 187 -38.48 38.39 1.84
CA GLY A 187 -38.29 39.84 1.94
C GLY A 187 -39.59 40.60 2.22
N SER A 188 -40.64 40.37 1.44
CA SER A 188 -41.95 41.00 1.66
C SER A 188 -42.62 40.56 2.97
N VAL A 189 -42.42 39.31 3.39
CA VAL A 189 -42.89 38.82 4.70
C VAL A 189 -42.20 39.55 5.85
N ILE A 190 -40.88 39.78 5.77
CA ILE A 190 -40.17 40.48 6.85
C ILE A 190 -40.49 41.98 6.88
N GLU A 191 -40.73 42.63 5.74
CA GLU A 191 -41.26 44.02 5.71
C GLU A 191 -42.64 44.09 6.38
N GLY A 192 -43.52 43.14 6.09
CA GLY A 192 -44.84 43.06 6.71
C GLY A 192 -44.82 42.77 8.20
N ALA A 193 -43.88 41.93 8.66
CA ALA A 193 -43.71 41.57 10.07
C ALA A 193 -43.01 42.67 10.89
N SER A 194 -42.14 43.47 10.28
CA SER A 194 -41.39 44.54 10.96
C SER A 194 -42.05 45.91 10.84
N HIS A 195 -42.87 46.13 9.81
CA HIS A 195 -43.33 47.44 9.34
C HIS A 195 -42.20 48.41 8.96
N GLN A 196 -41.04 47.88 8.56
CA GLN A 196 -39.88 48.63 8.07
C GLN A 196 -39.55 48.20 6.64
N ALA A 197 -38.96 49.12 5.86
CA ALA A 197 -38.42 48.76 4.55
C ALA A 197 -37.29 47.73 4.71
N PHE A 198 -37.17 46.81 3.75
CA PHE A 198 -36.25 45.69 3.83
C PHE A 198 -34.79 46.13 4.03
N GLU A 199 -34.35 47.15 3.28
CA GLU A 199 -32.98 47.67 3.35
C GLU A 199 -32.68 48.33 4.71
N ASP A 200 -33.63 49.11 5.25
CA ASP A 200 -33.50 49.73 6.58
C ASP A 200 -33.42 48.68 7.68
N LEU A 201 -34.24 47.62 7.57
CA LEU A 201 -34.21 46.49 8.50
C LEU A 201 -32.87 45.76 8.45
N LEU A 202 -32.29 45.53 7.25
CA LEU A 202 -30.96 44.93 7.13
C LEU A 202 -29.89 45.83 7.74
N GLN A 203 -29.97 47.15 7.53
CA GLN A 203 -29.04 48.10 8.15
C GLN A 203 -29.08 48.01 9.68
N GLU A 204 -30.27 48.14 10.27
CA GLU A 204 -30.47 48.15 11.73
C GLU A 204 -30.12 46.81 12.39
N ARG A 205 -30.52 45.69 11.77
CA ARG A 205 -30.48 44.38 12.43
C ARG A 205 -29.29 43.52 12.07
N ILE A 206 -28.66 43.77 10.92
CA ILE A 206 -27.58 42.92 10.41
C ILE A 206 -26.31 43.74 10.20
N PHE A 207 -26.37 44.80 9.38
CA PHE A 207 -25.16 45.48 8.95
C PHE A 207 -24.52 46.31 10.06
N ASP A 208 -25.29 47.07 10.83
CA ASP A 208 -24.75 47.85 11.95
C ASP A 208 -24.20 46.95 13.07
N PRO A 209 -24.93 45.91 13.54
CA PRO A 209 -24.41 45.01 14.57
C PRO A 209 -23.18 44.22 14.11
N ALA A 210 -23.19 43.67 12.89
CA ALA A 210 -22.03 42.94 12.35
C ALA A 210 -20.92 43.87 11.81
N LYS A 211 -21.08 45.20 11.89
CA LYS A 211 -20.13 46.19 11.38
C LYS A 211 -19.81 46.02 9.88
N MET A 212 -20.83 45.68 9.08
CA MET A 212 -20.75 45.54 7.63
C MET A 212 -20.90 46.89 6.93
N THR A 213 -19.99 47.82 7.21
CA THR A 213 -20.11 49.24 6.81
C THR A 213 -20.01 49.49 5.31
N ARG A 214 -19.68 48.47 4.51
CA ARG A 214 -19.57 48.56 3.05
C ARG A 214 -20.63 47.74 2.32
N THR A 215 -21.59 47.17 3.04
CA THR A 215 -22.67 46.35 2.47
C THR A 215 -23.93 47.18 2.25
N LEU A 216 -24.55 47.04 1.07
CA LEU A 216 -25.77 47.79 0.69
C LEU A 216 -26.49 47.10 -0.49
N ALA A 217 -27.69 47.58 -0.85
CA ALA A 217 -28.36 47.13 -2.06
C ALA A 217 -27.61 47.58 -3.34
N ASP A 218 -27.60 46.72 -4.36
CA ASP A 218 -27.00 47.03 -5.66
C ASP A 218 -27.98 47.88 -6.50
N ASP A 219 -27.75 49.19 -6.54
CA ASP A 219 -28.53 50.12 -7.36
C ASP A 219 -27.71 50.67 -8.54
N GLN A 220 -28.09 50.29 -9.76
CA GLN A 220 -27.43 50.73 -10.99
C GLN A 220 -27.64 52.24 -11.28
N HIS A 221 -28.60 52.89 -10.61
CA HIS A 221 -28.92 54.31 -10.80
C HIS A 221 -28.20 55.22 -9.79
N HIS A 222 -27.57 54.64 -8.77
CA HIS A 222 -26.79 55.38 -7.78
C HIS A 222 -25.28 55.22 -8.01
N VAL A 223 -24.52 56.26 -7.69
CA VAL A 223 -23.06 56.23 -7.68
C VAL A 223 -22.59 55.48 -6.43
N ILE A 224 -22.10 54.26 -6.62
CA ILE A 224 -21.56 53.42 -5.53
C ILE A 224 -20.05 53.30 -5.71
N THR A 225 -19.30 53.80 -4.72
CA THR A 225 -17.83 53.77 -4.75
C THR A 225 -17.30 52.34 -4.60
N GLY A 226 -16.19 52.03 -5.28
CA GLY A 226 -15.52 50.73 -5.15
C GLY A 226 -16.31 49.53 -5.73
N ARG A 227 -17.38 49.75 -6.48
CA ARG A 227 -18.12 48.69 -7.20
C ARG A 227 -17.22 48.08 -8.30
N ALA A 228 -17.02 46.77 -8.27
CA ALA A 228 -16.24 46.06 -9.28
C ALA A 228 -16.97 46.04 -10.65
N GLY A 229 -16.21 46.14 -11.74
CA GLY A 229 -16.70 45.83 -13.09
C GLY A 229 -16.82 44.31 -13.24
N GLY A 230 -17.97 43.82 -13.72
CA GLY A 230 -18.22 42.38 -13.84
C GLY A 230 -17.87 41.83 -15.22
N TYR A 231 -17.34 40.61 -15.28
CA TYR A 231 -16.83 39.99 -16.52
C TYR A 231 -17.39 38.59 -16.77
N ILE A 232 -17.29 38.16 -18.03
CA ILE A 232 -17.57 36.81 -18.50
C ILE A 232 -16.37 36.30 -19.30
N ARG A 233 -16.10 34.99 -19.20
CA ARG A 233 -15.10 34.30 -20.00
C ARG A 233 -15.66 32.95 -20.45
N PRO A 234 -16.50 32.93 -21.51
CA PRO A 234 -17.24 31.73 -21.88
C PRO A 234 -16.31 30.66 -22.45
N ASN A 235 -16.55 29.39 -22.12
CA ASN A 235 -15.97 28.23 -22.82
C ASN A 235 -16.88 27.76 -23.97
N ASP A 236 -16.41 26.79 -24.77
CA ASP A 236 -17.16 26.24 -25.91
C ASP A 236 -18.58 25.76 -25.54
N SER A 237 -18.77 25.27 -24.33
CA SER A 237 -20.08 24.82 -23.86
C SER A 237 -21.01 25.99 -23.53
N GLN A 238 -20.47 27.03 -22.91
CA GLN A 238 -21.20 28.23 -22.53
C GLN A 238 -21.57 29.08 -23.74
N LEU A 239 -20.72 29.10 -24.78
CA LEU A 239 -21.01 29.80 -26.04
C LEU A 239 -22.31 29.30 -26.70
N ARG A 240 -22.61 27.99 -26.60
CA ARG A 240 -23.87 27.41 -27.12
C ARG A 240 -25.15 27.97 -26.48
N ALA A 241 -25.04 28.64 -25.34
CA ALA A 241 -26.18 29.28 -24.67
C ALA A 241 -26.45 30.70 -25.18
N PHE A 242 -25.52 31.29 -25.93
CA PHE A 242 -25.70 32.59 -26.56
C PHE A 242 -26.41 32.44 -27.93
N PRO A 243 -27.07 33.50 -28.42
CA PRO A 243 -27.59 33.54 -29.79
C PRO A 243 -26.53 33.19 -30.83
N SER A 244 -26.90 32.49 -31.90
CA SER A 244 -25.95 32.00 -32.92
C SER A 244 -25.20 33.11 -33.67
N ASP A 245 -25.65 34.35 -33.56
CA ASP A 245 -25.05 35.56 -34.13
C ASP A 245 -24.17 36.33 -33.12
N HIS A 246 -23.70 35.68 -32.04
CA HIS A 246 -22.73 36.28 -31.13
C HIS A 246 -21.31 36.35 -31.74
N ASP A 247 -20.53 37.36 -31.33
CA ASP A 247 -19.12 37.49 -31.70
C ASP A 247 -18.14 37.01 -30.60
N PHE A 248 -18.63 36.36 -29.53
CA PHE A 248 -17.79 35.85 -28.45
C PHE A 248 -16.90 34.67 -28.88
N VAL A 249 -15.63 34.73 -28.47
CA VAL A 249 -14.61 33.69 -28.65
C VAL A 249 -14.38 32.96 -27.33
N ALA A 250 -14.24 31.64 -27.40
CA ALA A 250 -14.03 30.81 -26.21
C ALA A 250 -12.71 31.20 -25.52
N GLY A 251 -12.78 31.40 -24.20
CA GLY A 251 -11.63 31.77 -23.38
C GLY A 251 -11.27 33.25 -23.38
N GLU A 252 -11.88 34.10 -24.20
CA GLU A 252 -11.68 35.55 -24.17
C GLU A 252 -12.51 36.23 -23.07
N LEU A 253 -12.02 37.38 -22.58
CA LEU A 253 -12.66 38.14 -21.51
C LEU A 253 -13.56 39.23 -22.09
N TYR A 254 -14.83 39.27 -21.65
CA TYR A 254 -15.80 40.29 -22.06
C TYR A 254 -16.49 40.91 -20.84
N ASN A 255 -17.00 42.13 -21.00
CA ASN A 255 -17.87 42.74 -19.99
C ASN A 255 -19.15 41.91 -19.81
N ALA A 256 -19.60 41.78 -18.57
CA ALA A 256 -20.85 41.11 -18.28
C ALA A 256 -22.07 41.93 -18.73
N PRO A 257 -23.16 41.28 -19.19
CA PRO A 257 -24.37 41.97 -19.59
C PRO A 257 -24.93 42.84 -18.46
N MET A 258 -25.43 44.02 -18.84
CA MET A 258 -26.12 44.92 -17.92
C MET A 258 -27.27 44.19 -17.24
N HIS A 259 -27.38 44.37 -15.92
CA HIS A 259 -28.33 43.65 -15.10
C HIS A 259 -28.70 44.52 -13.90
N ASP A 260 -29.99 44.81 -13.79
CA ASP A 260 -30.56 45.49 -12.63
C ASP A 260 -31.09 44.45 -11.63
N THR A 261 -30.57 44.47 -10.40
CA THR A 261 -30.85 43.43 -9.40
C THR A 261 -31.95 43.82 -8.43
N SER A 262 -32.57 45.00 -8.60
CA SER A 262 -33.62 45.52 -7.71
C SER A 262 -34.82 44.59 -7.57
N MET A 263 -35.09 43.76 -8.58
CA MET A 263 -36.15 42.76 -8.52
C MET A 263 -35.91 41.66 -7.48
N LYS A 264 -34.69 41.53 -6.92
CA LYS A 264 -34.26 40.37 -6.13
C LYS A 264 -33.31 40.71 -4.99
N ILE A 265 -33.42 41.90 -4.41
CA ILE A 265 -32.57 42.33 -3.29
C ILE A 265 -32.46 41.24 -2.20
N PRO A 266 -33.56 40.62 -1.70
CA PRO A 266 -33.49 39.61 -0.65
C PRO A 266 -32.80 38.30 -1.07
N GLY A 267 -32.85 37.96 -2.36
CA GLY A 267 -32.31 36.69 -2.87
C GLY A 267 -30.99 36.80 -3.62
N GLY A 268 -30.53 38.00 -3.94
CA GLY A 268 -29.22 38.24 -4.55
C GLY A 268 -28.94 39.63 -5.13
N GLY A 269 -29.53 40.69 -4.57
CA GLY A 269 -29.33 42.07 -5.05
C GLY A 269 -28.54 42.96 -4.10
N LEU A 270 -27.62 42.40 -3.31
CA LEU A 270 -26.73 43.16 -2.42
C LEU A 270 -25.30 43.25 -2.99
N LEU A 271 -24.62 44.34 -2.69
CA LEU A 271 -23.16 44.49 -2.77
C LEU A 271 -22.54 44.33 -1.40
N SER A 272 -21.37 43.71 -1.33
CA SER A 272 -20.58 43.60 -0.10
C SER A 272 -19.09 43.46 -0.42
N THR A 273 -18.27 43.43 0.62
CA THR A 273 -16.84 43.12 0.56
C THR A 273 -16.58 41.80 1.27
N ALA A 274 -15.46 41.13 0.95
CA ALA A 274 -15.11 39.88 1.61
C ALA A 274 -14.99 40.05 3.15
N PRO A 275 -14.35 41.12 3.69
CA PRO A 275 -14.32 41.36 5.14
C PRO A 275 -15.69 41.52 5.77
N ASP A 276 -16.64 42.20 5.12
CA ASP A 276 -17.99 42.37 5.66
C ASP A 276 -18.74 41.03 5.75
N LEU A 277 -18.61 40.16 4.73
CA LEU A 277 -19.19 38.82 4.78
C LEU A 277 -18.58 37.93 5.87
N VAL A 278 -17.28 38.07 6.14
CA VAL A 278 -16.65 37.37 7.27
C VAL A 278 -17.15 37.92 8.60
N ARG A 279 -17.28 39.24 8.76
CA ARG A 279 -17.85 39.84 9.98
C ARG A 279 -19.29 39.39 10.22
N PHE A 280 -20.10 39.29 9.16
CA PHE A 280 -21.44 38.70 9.22
C PHE A 280 -21.41 37.27 9.77
N ALA A 281 -20.55 36.40 9.22
CA ALA A 281 -20.44 35.03 9.69
C ALA A 281 -19.96 34.95 11.15
N VAL A 282 -19.02 35.80 11.54
CA VAL A 282 -18.53 35.91 12.93
C VAL A 282 -19.63 36.36 13.88
N ALA A 283 -20.32 37.47 13.58
CA ALA A 283 -21.41 37.99 14.41
C ALA A 283 -22.57 36.99 14.54
N LEU A 284 -22.84 36.22 13.47
CA LEU A 284 -23.80 35.13 13.52
C LEU A 284 -23.33 34.00 14.44
N ASN A 285 -22.06 33.61 14.36
CA ASN A 285 -21.51 32.49 15.14
C ASN A 285 -21.39 32.81 16.64
N THR A 286 -21.10 34.07 16.97
CA THR A 286 -21.03 34.54 18.36
C THR A 286 -22.41 34.77 18.99
N GLY A 287 -23.49 34.72 18.20
CA GLY A 287 -24.86 34.95 18.65
C GLY A 287 -25.23 36.42 18.82
N GLU A 288 -24.52 37.32 18.13
CA GLU A 288 -24.78 38.76 18.15
C GLU A 288 -26.00 39.15 17.30
N LEU A 289 -26.29 38.39 16.24
CA LEU A 289 -27.38 38.69 15.30
C LEU A 289 -28.71 37.99 15.65
N VAL A 290 -28.63 36.74 16.11
CA VAL A 290 -29.78 35.91 16.51
C VAL A 290 -29.37 34.98 17.65
N SER A 291 -30.35 34.41 18.35
CA SER A 291 -30.16 33.46 19.43
C SER A 291 -29.39 32.21 18.96
N ARG A 292 -28.64 31.56 19.86
CA ARG A 292 -27.97 30.28 19.54
C ARG A 292 -28.96 29.20 19.08
N GLN A 293 -30.18 29.20 19.62
CA GLN A 293 -31.23 28.28 19.19
C GLN A 293 -31.64 28.55 17.73
N ALA A 294 -31.79 29.82 17.36
CA ALA A 294 -32.04 30.21 15.97
C ALA A 294 -30.88 29.80 15.04
N CYS A 295 -29.62 30.01 15.44
CA CYS A 295 -28.45 29.52 14.67
C CYS A 295 -28.49 28.00 14.48
N GLN A 296 -28.76 27.24 15.54
CA GLN A 296 -28.82 25.78 15.44
C GLN A 296 -29.95 25.31 14.51
N ALA A 297 -31.14 25.91 14.62
CA ALA A 297 -32.25 25.62 13.72
C ALA A 297 -31.90 25.98 12.26
N MET A 298 -31.23 27.12 12.05
CA MET A 298 -30.81 27.61 10.75
C MET A 298 -29.78 26.69 10.08
N TRP A 299 -28.89 26.11 10.88
CA TRP A 299 -27.83 25.20 10.45
C TRP A 299 -28.21 23.72 10.57
N THR A 300 -29.50 23.41 10.66
CA THR A 300 -30.00 22.03 10.61
C THR A 300 -30.61 21.79 9.25
N SER A 301 -30.17 20.73 8.55
CA SER A 301 -30.76 20.36 7.26
C SER A 301 -32.26 20.17 7.42
N GLN A 302 -33.04 20.87 6.61
CA GLN A 302 -34.48 20.66 6.53
C GLN A 302 -34.74 19.28 5.90
N LYS A 303 -35.97 18.79 6.10
CA LYS A 303 -36.41 17.50 5.62
C LYS A 303 -37.65 17.66 4.76
N THR A 304 -37.75 16.85 3.71
CA THR A 304 -39.02 16.67 3.02
C THR A 304 -40.00 15.91 3.93
N SER A 305 -41.29 15.96 3.60
CA SER A 305 -42.38 15.35 4.40
C SER A 305 -42.24 13.83 4.58
N ASP A 306 -41.47 13.16 3.72
CA ASP A 306 -41.09 11.74 3.82
C ASP A 306 -39.86 11.49 4.71
N GLY A 307 -39.30 12.53 5.33
CA GLY A 307 -38.17 12.46 6.26
C GLY A 307 -36.78 12.56 5.62
N LYS A 308 -36.68 12.73 4.29
CA LYS A 308 -35.38 12.81 3.60
C LYS A 308 -34.71 14.17 3.84
N GLU A 309 -33.44 14.14 4.27
CA GLU A 309 -32.61 15.34 4.42
C GLU A 309 -32.20 15.92 3.06
N ILE A 310 -32.21 17.26 2.95
CA ILE A 310 -31.96 17.97 1.69
C ILE A 310 -30.59 18.66 1.62
N GLY A 311 -29.77 18.58 2.68
CA GLY A 311 -28.46 19.23 2.75
C GLY A 311 -28.53 20.77 2.80
N TYR A 312 -29.71 21.33 3.12
CA TYR A 312 -29.96 22.77 3.15
C TYR A 312 -30.79 23.10 4.39
N GLY A 313 -30.29 24.02 5.22
CA GLY A 313 -30.97 24.59 6.37
C GLY A 313 -31.80 25.82 5.99
N MET A 314 -32.06 26.72 6.93
CA MET A 314 -32.79 27.96 6.63
C MET A 314 -31.82 28.99 6.04
N GLY A 315 -31.69 29.03 4.70
CA GLY A 315 -30.79 29.97 4.00
C GLY A 315 -29.31 29.59 3.97
N TRP A 316 -28.96 28.36 4.34
CA TRP A 316 -27.57 27.86 4.37
C TRP A 316 -27.48 26.44 3.83
N ARG A 317 -26.44 26.13 3.07
CA ARG A 317 -26.04 24.74 2.82
C ARG A 317 -25.43 24.18 4.10
N VAL A 318 -25.75 22.93 4.42
CA VAL A 318 -25.24 22.24 5.63
C VAL A 318 -24.55 20.96 5.18
N GLY A 319 -23.29 20.79 5.61
CA GLY A 319 -22.49 19.63 5.26
C GLY A 319 -21.40 19.34 6.27
N LYS A 320 -20.43 18.52 5.87
CA LYS A 320 -19.23 18.22 6.65
C LYS A 320 -17.97 18.39 5.78
N HIS A 321 -16.88 18.85 6.39
CA HIS A 321 -15.53 18.90 5.80
C HIS A 321 -14.52 18.48 6.86
N ALA A 322 -13.61 17.56 6.53
CA ALA A 322 -12.67 16.95 7.50
C ALA A 322 -13.34 16.53 8.83
N ALA A 323 -14.47 15.80 8.72
CA ALA A 323 -15.35 15.37 9.82
C ALA A 323 -16.02 16.48 10.67
N ARG A 324 -15.74 17.77 10.43
CA ARG A 324 -16.34 18.92 11.12
C ARG A 324 -17.59 19.40 10.40
N LYS A 325 -18.54 20.00 11.13
CA LYS A 325 -19.72 20.63 10.51
C LYS A 325 -19.28 21.87 9.75
N ILE A 326 -19.80 22.03 8.53
CA ILE A 326 -19.66 23.27 7.77
C ILE A 326 -21.01 23.81 7.38
N VAL A 327 -21.13 25.14 7.41
CA VAL A 327 -22.25 25.85 6.83
C VAL A 327 -21.74 26.84 5.81
N SER A 328 -22.38 26.88 4.65
CA SER A 328 -21.89 27.69 3.55
C SER A 328 -23.00 28.18 2.64
N HIS A 329 -22.67 29.17 1.81
CA HIS A 329 -23.50 29.53 0.67
C HIS A 329 -22.62 30.04 -0.48
N THR A 330 -22.90 29.59 -1.70
CA THR A 330 -22.27 30.08 -2.92
C THR A 330 -23.17 31.09 -3.63
N GLY A 331 -22.58 32.06 -4.31
CA GLY A 331 -23.29 33.03 -5.12
C GLY A 331 -22.79 33.03 -6.55
N GLY A 332 -23.71 33.04 -7.51
CA GLY A 332 -23.40 33.22 -8.92
C GLY A 332 -24.44 34.14 -9.55
N GLN A 333 -23.97 35.13 -10.31
CA GLN A 333 -24.80 36.11 -11.01
C GLN A 333 -23.98 36.74 -12.14
N SER A 334 -24.64 37.44 -13.06
CA SER A 334 -23.96 38.22 -14.12
C SER A 334 -22.78 39.03 -13.54
N GLY A 335 -21.58 38.68 -13.99
CA GLY A 335 -20.32 39.34 -13.63
C GLY A 335 -19.74 39.04 -12.25
N THR A 336 -20.21 38.03 -11.51
CA THR A 336 -19.67 37.71 -10.18
C THR A 336 -19.75 36.21 -9.83
N SER A 337 -18.81 35.76 -9.02
CA SER A 337 -18.88 34.49 -8.29
C SER A 337 -18.41 34.71 -6.86
N THR A 338 -19.12 34.13 -5.89
CA THR A 338 -18.85 34.32 -4.46
C THR A 338 -19.02 33.03 -3.68
N VAL A 339 -18.33 32.94 -2.54
CA VAL A 339 -18.54 31.89 -1.54
C VAL A 339 -18.34 32.45 -0.13
N LEU A 340 -19.15 31.97 0.81
CA LEU A 340 -18.96 32.15 2.25
C LEU A 340 -19.02 30.77 2.91
N VAL A 341 -18.01 30.44 3.71
CA VAL A 341 -17.93 29.23 4.52
C VAL A 341 -17.72 29.61 5.98
N LEU A 342 -18.38 28.90 6.89
CA LEU A 342 -18.19 28.98 8.34
C LEU A 342 -18.08 27.55 8.90
N VAL A 343 -17.09 27.34 9.78
CA VAL A 343 -16.95 26.18 10.67
C VAL A 343 -17.40 26.63 12.07
N PRO A 344 -18.64 26.33 12.48
CA PRO A 344 -19.18 26.88 13.73
C PRO A 344 -18.35 26.53 14.96
N GLU A 345 -17.80 25.31 15.02
CA GLU A 345 -17.06 24.80 16.17
C GLU A 345 -15.78 25.60 16.47
N THR A 346 -15.07 26.07 15.45
CA THR A 346 -13.80 26.80 15.58
C THR A 346 -13.94 28.30 15.36
N GLY A 347 -15.10 28.76 14.88
CA GLY A 347 -15.27 30.16 14.46
C GLY A 347 -14.39 30.53 13.26
N THR A 348 -13.99 29.54 12.46
CA THR A 348 -13.24 29.76 11.21
C THR A 348 -14.22 30.14 10.12
N ALA A 349 -14.03 31.29 9.47
CA ALA A 349 -14.88 31.73 8.37
C ALA A 349 -14.05 32.26 7.20
N VAL A 350 -14.44 31.95 5.97
CA VAL A 350 -13.75 32.39 4.76
C VAL A 350 -14.76 32.92 3.76
N ALA A 351 -14.53 34.12 3.24
CA ALA A 351 -15.30 34.72 2.16
C ALA A 351 -14.39 35.02 0.98
N ILE A 352 -14.79 34.56 -0.22
CA ILE A 352 -14.08 34.85 -1.48
C ILE A 352 -15.09 35.44 -2.45
N MET A 353 -14.75 36.57 -3.07
CA MET A 353 -15.59 37.26 -4.04
C MET A 353 -14.77 37.67 -5.25
N CYS A 354 -15.20 37.34 -6.46
CA CYS A 354 -14.51 37.74 -7.68
C CYS A 354 -15.44 38.35 -8.71
N ASN A 355 -14.87 39.12 -9.63
CA ASN A 355 -15.60 39.81 -10.69
C ASN A 355 -15.73 39.00 -11.99
N LEU A 356 -15.64 37.67 -11.91
CA LEU A 356 -15.85 36.75 -13.03
C LEU A 356 -17.02 35.83 -12.71
N GLN A 357 -17.98 35.70 -13.62
CA GLN A 357 -19.09 34.75 -13.46
C GLN A 357 -18.66 33.30 -13.70
N HIS A 358 -19.41 32.36 -13.12
CA HIS A 358 -19.24 30.91 -13.29
C HIS A 358 -17.91 30.33 -12.77
N VAL A 359 -17.31 30.94 -11.75
CA VAL A 359 -16.13 30.40 -11.06
C VAL A 359 -16.56 29.57 -9.85
N GLN A 360 -16.00 28.37 -9.70
CA GLN A 360 -16.22 27.50 -8.54
C GLN A 360 -15.21 27.82 -7.44
N LEU A 361 -15.66 28.49 -6.38
CA LEU A 361 -14.77 28.98 -5.30
C LEU A 361 -14.77 28.12 -4.03
N THR A 362 -15.65 27.11 -3.93
CA THR A 362 -15.81 26.33 -2.68
C THR A 362 -14.56 25.56 -2.30
N ALA A 363 -13.89 24.89 -3.25
CA ALA A 363 -12.68 24.13 -2.97
C ALA A 363 -11.56 25.04 -2.40
N ALA A 364 -11.37 26.21 -3.00
CA ALA A 364 -10.42 27.21 -2.53
C ALA A 364 -10.72 27.66 -1.10
N ALA A 365 -11.98 27.96 -0.79
CA ALA A 365 -12.39 28.35 0.56
C ALA A 365 -12.13 27.24 1.59
N LEU A 366 -12.36 25.97 1.23
CA LEU A 366 -12.11 24.82 2.12
C LEU A 366 -10.61 24.58 2.34
N MET A 367 -9.77 24.69 1.32
CA MET A 367 -8.31 24.64 1.46
C MET A 367 -7.80 25.70 2.43
N ILE A 368 -8.38 26.90 2.37
CA ILE A 368 -8.02 27.98 3.29
C ILE A 368 -8.55 27.70 4.70
N VAL A 369 -9.76 27.18 4.84
CA VAL A 369 -10.27 26.71 6.16
C VAL A 369 -9.30 25.71 6.79
N ASP A 370 -8.78 24.76 6.02
CA ASP A 370 -7.83 23.76 6.51
C ASP A 370 -6.50 24.42 6.93
N ALA A 371 -5.96 25.33 6.12
CA ALA A 371 -4.74 26.08 6.44
C ALA A 371 -4.86 26.92 7.74
N LEU A 372 -6.07 27.37 8.08
CA LEU A 372 -6.32 28.18 9.27
C LEU A 372 -6.47 27.34 10.55
N GLN A 373 -6.66 26.03 10.46
CA GLN A 373 -6.89 25.19 11.63
C GLN A 373 -5.57 24.94 12.36
N THR A 374 -5.45 25.37 13.63
CA THR A 374 -4.32 24.98 14.48
C THR A 374 -4.44 23.50 14.79
N ARG A 375 -3.44 22.72 14.38
CA ARG A 375 -3.45 21.28 14.62
C ARG A 375 -3.33 21.01 16.11
N LYS A 376 -4.30 20.30 16.67
CA LYS A 376 -4.21 19.83 18.06
C LYS A 376 -3.12 18.76 18.11
N GLU A 377 -2.05 19.02 18.84
CA GLU A 377 -1.03 18.01 19.09
C GLU A 377 -1.68 16.80 19.77
N THR A 378 -1.53 15.64 19.15
CA THR A 378 -2.09 14.39 19.64
C THR A 378 -1.03 13.66 20.46
N ASP A 379 -1.38 13.22 21.66
CA ASP A 379 -0.51 12.37 22.46
C ASP A 379 -0.62 10.91 21.98
N TYR A 380 0.48 10.38 21.46
CA TYR A 380 0.58 8.99 20.99
C TYR A 380 1.25 8.07 22.01
N ALA A 381 1.54 8.50 23.24
CA ALA A 381 2.32 7.70 24.20
C ALA A 381 1.75 6.29 24.43
N ASP A 382 0.43 6.16 24.55
CA ASP A 382 -0.24 4.86 24.71
C ASP A 382 -0.21 4.02 23.44
N ALA A 383 -0.43 4.65 22.27
CA ALA A 383 -0.33 4.00 20.96
C ALA A 383 1.09 3.47 20.72
N ILE A 384 2.11 4.28 20.98
CA ILE A 384 3.53 3.92 20.87
C ILE A 384 3.86 2.77 21.79
N ARG A 385 3.43 2.79 23.06
CA ARG A 385 3.70 1.70 24.01
C ARG A 385 3.07 0.39 23.57
N LYS A 386 1.83 0.43 23.07
CA LYS A 386 1.13 -0.75 22.54
C LYS A 386 1.83 -1.29 21.28
N LEU A 387 2.23 -0.40 20.37
CA LEU A 387 2.95 -0.76 19.16
C LEU A 387 4.32 -1.36 19.48
N ASP A 388 5.06 -0.81 20.43
CA ASP A 388 6.39 -1.28 20.81
C ASP A 388 6.38 -2.75 21.29
N ASP A 389 5.39 -3.12 22.12
CA ASP A 389 5.20 -4.52 22.54
C ASP A 389 4.82 -5.42 21.36
N VAL A 390 3.90 -4.97 20.50
CA VAL A 390 3.45 -5.73 19.32
C VAL A 390 4.60 -5.99 18.36
N VAL A 391 5.33 -4.95 17.95
CA VAL A 391 6.48 -5.08 17.04
C VAL A 391 7.55 -5.97 17.66
N GLY A 392 7.85 -5.78 18.95
CA GLY A 392 8.83 -6.61 19.64
C GLY A 392 8.45 -8.10 19.65
N ARG A 393 7.16 -8.43 19.78
CA ARG A 393 6.68 -9.83 19.72
C ARG A 393 6.73 -10.39 18.31
N GLU A 394 6.28 -9.64 17.31
CA GLU A 394 6.30 -10.08 15.90
C GLU A 394 7.73 -10.31 15.41
N VAL A 395 8.67 -9.40 15.70
CA VAL A 395 10.08 -9.56 15.37
C VAL A 395 10.65 -10.87 15.95
N ARG A 396 10.30 -11.20 17.20
CA ARG A 396 10.74 -12.46 17.84
C ARG A 396 10.04 -13.69 17.25
N GLN A 397 8.71 -13.66 17.12
CA GLN A 397 7.92 -14.81 16.66
C GLN A 397 8.24 -15.15 15.20
N LYS A 398 8.49 -14.15 14.36
CA LYS A 398 8.83 -14.32 12.94
C LYS A 398 10.34 -14.38 12.66
N ALA A 399 11.16 -14.34 13.72
CA ALA A 399 12.62 -14.37 13.64
C ALA A 399 13.22 -13.34 12.65
N LEU A 400 12.66 -12.12 12.62
CA LEU A 400 13.16 -11.05 11.75
C LEU A 400 14.55 -10.60 12.22
N PRO A 401 15.60 -10.62 11.36
CA PRO A 401 16.96 -10.26 11.76
C PRO A 401 17.10 -8.80 12.21
N ALA A 402 16.61 -7.87 11.40
CA ALA A 402 16.44 -6.47 11.74
C ALA A 402 15.07 -5.96 11.26
N PHE A 403 14.47 -5.05 12.02
CA PHE A 403 13.27 -4.32 11.66
C PHE A 403 13.35 -2.90 12.19
N SER A 404 13.02 -1.89 11.37
CA SER A 404 12.91 -0.50 11.82
C SER A 404 11.58 0.10 11.38
N ILE A 405 11.03 1.00 12.19
CA ILE A 405 9.76 1.69 11.93
C ILE A 405 9.81 3.15 12.40
N SER A 406 9.17 4.05 11.65
CA SER A 406 8.94 5.45 11.99
C SER A 406 7.48 5.83 11.79
N LEU A 407 6.92 6.59 12.74
CA LEU A 407 5.60 7.19 12.70
C LEU A 407 5.72 8.71 12.52
N VAL A 408 4.93 9.26 11.60
CA VAL A 408 4.93 10.68 11.25
C VAL A 408 3.53 11.25 11.44
N ASP A 409 3.45 12.39 12.13
CA ASP A 409 2.25 13.19 12.28
C ASP A 409 2.54 14.61 11.74
N GLY A 410 2.13 14.88 10.50
CA GLY A 410 2.40 16.15 9.80
C GLY A 410 3.89 16.41 9.62
N ASP A 411 4.38 17.46 10.28
CA ASP A 411 5.77 17.92 10.18
C ASP A 411 6.71 17.24 11.21
N ARG A 412 6.21 16.27 11.97
CA ARG A 412 6.96 15.61 13.05
C ARG A 412 7.04 14.10 12.89
N ALA A 413 8.24 13.55 13.04
CA ALA A 413 8.40 12.15 13.37
C ALA A 413 8.10 11.97 14.87
N VAL A 414 6.96 11.38 15.21
CA VAL A 414 6.51 11.26 16.60
C VAL A 414 7.17 10.10 17.34
N TRP A 415 7.62 9.08 16.61
CA TRP A 415 8.37 7.95 17.16
C TRP A 415 9.12 7.19 16.06
N SER A 416 10.34 6.75 16.37
CA SER A 416 11.16 5.91 15.48
C SER A 416 11.95 4.92 16.31
N LYS A 417 12.03 3.65 15.89
CA LYS A 417 12.77 2.60 16.61
C LYS A 417 13.24 1.47 15.69
N GLY A 418 14.34 0.83 16.07
CA GLY A 418 14.83 -0.41 15.48
C GLY A 418 14.76 -1.59 16.45
N TYR A 419 14.68 -2.80 15.91
CA TYR A 419 14.56 -4.08 16.60
C TYR A 419 15.46 -5.11 15.91
N GLY A 420 16.04 -6.02 16.70
CA GLY A 420 17.01 -6.99 16.19
C GLY A 420 18.39 -6.37 15.98
N PHE A 421 19.15 -6.89 15.02
CA PHE A 421 20.56 -6.55 14.80
C PHE A 421 20.84 -6.23 13.34
N GLN A 422 21.58 -5.15 13.13
CA GLN A 422 22.02 -4.71 11.80
C GLN A 422 22.93 -5.76 11.15
N ASP A 423 23.80 -6.44 11.91
CA ASP A 423 24.81 -7.36 11.39
C ASP A 423 24.50 -8.83 11.64
N ALA A 424 25.01 -9.71 10.79
CA ALA A 424 24.85 -11.16 10.90
C ALA A 424 25.40 -11.74 12.22
N ALA A 425 26.46 -11.14 12.78
CA ALA A 425 27.06 -11.58 14.03
C ALA A 425 26.27 -11.15 15.29
N GLN A 426 25.18 -10.39 15.11
CA GLN A 426 24.32 -9.90 16.19
C GLN A 426 25.05 -9.06 17.23
N THR A 427 25.92 -8.16 16.75
CA THR A 427 26.74 -7.30 17.62
C THR A 427 26.33 -5.82 17.60
N ILE A 428 25.63 -5.39 16.56
CA ILE A 428 25.18 -4.01 16.32
C ILE A 428 23.64 -4.00 16.35
N PRO A 429 23.00 -3.42 17.38
CA PRO A 429 21.55 -3.30 17.40
C PRO A 429 21.03 -2.48 16.22
N ALA A 430 19.91 -2.92 15.62
CA ALA A 430 19.23 -2.11 14.62
C ALA A 430 18.62 -0.85 15.27
N THR A 431 18.68 0.29 14.56
CA THR A 431 18.12 1.58 15.01
C THR A 431 17.23 2.19 13.92
N SER A 432 16.68 3.38 14.17
CA SER A 432 15.98 4.15 13.14
C SER A 432 16.90 4.61 11.99
N ASP A 433 18.22 4.63 12.23
CA ASP A 433 19.26 5.08 11.29
C ASP A 433 19.91 3.91 10.55
N THR A 434 19.60 2.67 10.92
CA THR A 434 20.00 1.49 10.13
C THR A 434 19.48 1.62 8.72
N ILE A 435 20.36 1.42 7.75
CA ILE A 435 20.05 1.53 6.33
C ILE A 435 19.65 0.15 5.80
N TYR A 436 18.66 0.15 4.92
CA TYR A 436 18.14 -1.04 4.25
C TYR A 436 18.06 -0.76 2.74
N ARG A 437 17.97 -1.81 1.93
CA ARG A 437 17.49 -1.65 0.55
C ARG A 437 15.97 -1.52 0.59
N VAL A 438 15.41 -0.42 0.10
CA VAL A 438 13.96 -0.14 0.19
C VAL A 438 13.17 -0.62 -1.03
N GLY A 439 13.84 -1.32 -1.95
CA GLY A 439 13.25 -1.91 -3.13
C GLY A 439 12.41 -0.92 -3.93
N SER A 440 11.17 -1.29 -4.24
CA SER A 440 10.32 -0.52 -5.16
C SER A 440 9.85 0.85 -4.66
N VAL A 441 10.08 1.22 -3.39
CA VAL A 441 9.95 2.62 -2.94
C VAL A 441 10.81 3.57 -3.79
N SER A 442 11.91 3.07 -4.37
CA SER A 442 12.77 3.78 -5.32
C SER A 442 12.01 4.44 -6.48
N LYS A 443 10.91 3.83 -6.94
CA LYS A 443 10.12 4.31 -8.09
C LYS A 443 9.58 5.72 -7.85
N LEU A 444 9.11 5.99 -6.62
CA LEU A 444 8.58 7.30 -6.24
C LEU A 444 9.60 8.41 -6.51
N PHE A 445 10.87 8.19 -6.17
CA PHE A 445 11.93 9.18 -6.34
C PHE A 445 12.30 9.37 -7.82
N THR A 446 12.34 8.28 -8.60
CA THR A 446 12.51 8.36 -10.07
C THR A 446 11.38 9.14 -10.72
N ASP A 447 10.14 8.85 -10.32
CA ASP A 447 8.96 9.45 -10.91
C ASP A 447 8.84 10.93 -10.56
N ILE A 448 9.13 11.31 -9.31
CA ILE A 448 9.21 12.72 -8.89
C ILE A 448 10.26 13.47 -9.71
N ALA A 449 11.43 12.87 -9.95
CA ALA A 449 12.48 13.52 -10.75
C ALA A 449 12.05 13.77 -12.20
N VAL A 450 11.23 12.90 -12.80
CA VAL A 450 10.59 13.15 -14.11
C VAL A 450 9.55 14.26 -14.00
N MET A 451 8.68 14.22 -12.99
CA MET A 451 7.62 15.21 -12.82
C MET A 451 8.17 16.62 -12.62
N GLN A 452 9.32 16.79 -11.95
CA GLN A 452 10.04 18.08 -11.88
C GLN A 452 10.38 18.64 -13.27
N GLN A 453 10.72 17.77 -14.23
CA GLN A 453 11.04 18.20 -15.59
C GLN A 453 9.79 18.43 -16.44
N VAL A 454 8.68 17.76 -16.12
CA VAL A 454 7.36 18.03 -16.71
C VAL A 454 6.87 19.41 -16.31
N GLU A 455 6.97 19.76 -15.02
CA GLU A 455 6.65 21.11 -14.52
C GLU A 455 7.49 22.20 -15.19
N ALA A 456 8.78 21.92 -15.40
CA ALA A 456 9.69 22.82 -16.08
C ALA A 456 9.43 22.92 -17.60
N GLY A 457 8.44 22.20 -18.14
CA GLY A 457 8.12 22.16 -19.58
C GLY A 457 9.19 21.48 -20.44
N LYS A 458 10.08 20.69 -19.84
CA LYS A 458 11.20 20.02 -20.53
C LYS A 458 10.85 18.60 -20.96
N LEU A 459 9.96 17.94 -20.24
CA LEU A 459 9.38 16.65 -20.60
C LEU A 459 7.86 16.78 -20.73
N ASP A 460 7.25 15.95 -21.56
CA ASP A 460 5.82 15.84 -21.76
C ASP A 460 5.40 14.40 -21.47
N LEU A 461 4.35 14.25 -20.65
CA LEU A 461 3.86 12.96 -20.20
C LEU A 461 3.17 12.13 -21.29
N ASP A 462 2.66 12.79 -22.32
CA ASP A 462 1.69 12.24 -23.27
C ASP A 462 2.22 12.14 -24.71
N VAL A 463 3.47 12.56 -24.94
CA VAL A 463 4.18 12.28 -26.19
C VAL A 463 4.78 10.87 -26.21
N PRO A 464 5.00 10.27 -27.39
CA PRO A 464 5.71 9.00 -27.50
C PRO A 464 7.09 9.06 -26.84
N VAL A 465 7.46 8.04 -26.07
CA VAL A 465 8.76 7.99 -25.37
C VAL A 465 9.94 8.03 -26.34
N GLN A 466 9.73 7.63 -27.61
CA GLN A 466 10.69 7.73 -28.71
C GLN A 466 11.13 9.17 -29.00
N THR A 467 10.36 10.18 -28.57
CA THR A 467 10.79 11.59 -28.61
C THR A 467 12.07 11.81 -27.80
N TYR A 468 12.29 11.04 -26.72
CA TYR A 468 13.45 11.14 -25.85
C TYR A 468 14.45 10.01 -26.08
N LEU A 469 13.97 8.81 -26.42
CA LEU A 469 14.76 7.61 -26.69
C LEU A 469 14.45 7.07 -28.10
N PRO A 470 15.02 7.64 -29.18
CA PRO A 470 14.69 7.25 -30.56
C PRO A 470 14.93 5.79 -30.89
N ASP A 471 15.90 5.16 -30.21
CA ASP A 471 16.27 3.76 -30.42
C ASP A 471 15.40 2.78 -29.58
N PHE A 472 14.49 3.27 -28.73
CA PHE A 472 13.57 2.43 -27.97
C PHE A 472 12.38 1.99 -28.83
N ALA A 473 12.42 0.73 -29.29
CA ALA A 473 11.50 0.15 -30.24
C ALA A 473 11.15 -1.32 -29.91
N PRO A 474 10.54 -1.61 -28.74
CA PRO A 474 9.96 -2.93 -28.50
C PRO A 474 8.86 -3.24 -29.53
N THR A 475 8.63 -4.52 -29.79
CA THR A 475 7.58 -4.94 -30.74
C THR A 475 6.20 -4.57 -30.19
N ASN A 476 5.52 -3.65 -30.88
CA ASN A 476 4.20 -3.14 -30.49
C ASN A 476 3.11 -3.56 -31.49
N PRO A 477 2.42 -4.69 -31.26
CA PRO A 477 1.37 -5.17 -32.16
C PRO A 477 0.11 -4.30 -32.13
N PHE A 478 -0.05 -3.46 -31.11
CA PHE A 478 -1.26 -2.67 -30.86
C PHE A 478 -1.26 -1.31 -31.53
N LYS A 479 -0.08 -0.85 -32.02
CA LYS A 479 0.08 0.44 -32.71
C LYS A 479 -0.34 1.66 -31.89
N VAL A 480 -0.41 1.53 -30.57
CA VAL A 480 -0.62 2.63 -29.62
C VAL A 480 0.74 3.04 -29.06
N PRO A 481 1.18 4.30 -29.19
CA PRO A 481 2.47 4.74 -28.66
C PRO A 481 2.59 4.56 -27.14
N ILE A 482 3.81 4.26 -26.69
CA ILE A 482 4.16 4.23 -25.27
C ILE A 482 4.49 5.65 -24.81
N THR A 483 3.94 6.10 -23.69
CA THR A 483 4.23 7.42 -23.10
C THR A 483 4.78 7.32 -21.68
N LEU A 484 5.40 8.40 -21.17
CA LEU A 484 5.88 8.46 -19.78
C LEU A 484 4.74 8.23 -18.77
N ARG A 485 3.56 8.83 -19.00
CA ARG A 485 2.38 8.61 -18.16
C ARG A 485 2.06 7.13 -18.02
N GLN A 486 2.09 6.39 -19.12
CA GLN A 486 1.76 4.97 -19.14
C GLN A 486 2.85 4.13 -18.44
N LEU A 487 4.12 4.46 -18.60
CA LEU A 487 5.23 3.75 -17.95
C LEU A 487 5.16 3.91 -16.42
N MET A 488 5.02 5.15 -15.95
CA MET A 488 5.00 5.51 -14.52
C MET A 488 3.71 5.13 -13.79
N SER A 489 2.64 4.80 -14.52
CA SER A 489 1.38 4.27 -13.96
C SER A 489 1.22 2.76 -14.18
N HIS A 490 2.25 2.07 -14.69
CA HIS A 490 2.20 0.64 -15.00
C HIS A 490 1.12 0.24 -16.01
N ARG A 491 0.85 1.11 -17.00
CA ARG A 491 -0.17 0.93 -18.06
C ARG A 491 0.42 0.94 -19.47
N SER A 492 1.73 0.85 -19.63
CA SER A 492 2.38 0.78 -20.95
C SER A 492 2.16 -0.55 -21.68
N GLY A 493 1.79 -1.60 -20.95
CA GLY A 493 1.70 -2.96 -21.48
C GLY A 493 3.06 -3.64 -21.67
N LEU A 494 4.16 -3.01 -21.22
CA LEU A 494 5.50 -3.59 -21.29
C LEU A 494 5.62 -4.83 -20.38
N VAL A 495 6.59 -5.69 -20.70
CA VAL A 495 6.99 -6.85 -19.88
C VAL A 495 7.39 -6.43 -18.46
N ARG A 496 7.34 -7.35 -17.50
CA ARG A 496 7.67 -7.00 -16.10
C ARG A 496 9.17 -6.69 -15.95
N GLU A 497 10.00 -7.59 -16.43
CA GLU A 497 11.46 -7.59 -16.31
C GLU A 497 12.11 -7.45 -17.70
N SER A 498 13.29 -6.83 -17.78
CA SER A 498 14.06 -6.71 -19.02
C SER A 498 14.91 -7.96 -19.28
N PRO A 499 15.17 -8.36 -20.54
CA PRO A 499 16.04 -9.50 -20.81
C PRO A 499 17.43 -9.40 -20.17
N ILE A 500 17.99 -8.19 -20.10
CA ILE A 500 19.27 -7.88 -19.44
C ILE A 500 19.02 -6.92 -18.28
N GLY A 501 19.71 -7.09 -17.16
CA GLY A 501 19.63 -6.18 -16.00
C GLY A 501 18.37 -6.34 -15.13
N ASN A 502 17.60 -7.41 -15.36
CA ASN A 502 16.45 -7.79 -14.54
C ASN A 502 16.82 -8.11 -13.10
N TYR A 503 15.79 -8.34 -12.29
CA TYR A 503 15.90 -8.77 -10.90
C TYR A 503 16.88 -9.95 -10.65
N PHE A 504 17.05 -10.88 -11.59
CA PHE A 504 17.86 -12.08 -11.40
C PHE A 504 19.32 -11.90 -11.80
N ASP A 505 19.61 -10.92 -12.65
CA ASP A 505 20.88 -10.74 -13.34
C ASP A 505 21.97 -10.13 -12.43
N PRO A 506 23.01 -10.91 -12.05
CA PRO A 506 24.06 -10.42 -11.15
C PRO A 506 25.16 -9.63 -11.87
N THR A 507 25.05 -9.38 -13.18
CA THR A 507 26.13 -8.79 -13.98
C THR A 507 26.26 -7.27 -13.89
N GLU A 508 25.33 -6.61 -13.18
CA GLU A 508 25.28 -5.14 -12.98
C GLU A 508 25.41 -4.34 -14.30
N PRO A 509 24.61 -4.64 -15.34
CA PRO A 509 24.71 -3.95 -16.62
C PRO A 509 24.30 -2.48 -16.49
N THR A 510 24.72 -1.67 -17.45
CA THR A 510 24.32 -0.26 -17.50
C THR A 510 22.81 -0.11 -17.76
N LEU A 511 22.27 1.05 -17.41
CA LEU A 511 20.86 1.37 -17.69
C LEU A 511 20.57 1.37 -19.20
N ASP A 512 21.52 1.84 -20.02
CA ASP A 512 21.43 1.81 -21.48
C ASP A 512 21.37 0.38 -22.03
N GLU A 513 22.22 -0.54 -21.56
CA GLU A 513 22.18 -1.96 -21.95
C GLU A 513 20.85 -2.62 -21.55
N THR A 514 20.38 -2.31 -20.34
CA THR A 514 19.10 -2.77 -19.80
C THR A 514 17.93 -2.31 -20.71
N VAL A 515 17.88 -1.02 -21.06
CA VAL A 515 16.80 -0.47 -21.90
C VAL A 515 16.92 -0.93 -23.35
N ALA A 516 18.13 -1.04 -23.91
CA ALA A 516 18.34 -1.56 -25.26
C ALA A 516 17.86 -3.02 -25.40
N SER A 517 17.99 -3.83 -24.34
CA SER A 517 17.52 -5.22 -24.36
C SER A 517 16.01 -5.35 -24.56
N LEU A 518 15.22 -4.34 -24.18
CA LEU A 518 13.77 -4.33 -24.33
C LEU A 518 13.31 -4.31 -25.79
N ASN A 519 14.17 -3.90 -26.73
CA ASN A 519 13.87 -3.94 -28.16
C ASN A 519 13.66 -5.37 -28.68
N GLN A 520 14.06 -6.39 -27.92
CA GLN A 520 13.86 -7.81 -28.25
C GLN A 520 12.50 -8.34 -27.75
N THR A 521 11.75 -7.54 -27.00
CA THR A 521 10.50 -7.95 -26.34
C THR A 521 9.27 -7.53 -27.15
N THR A 522 8.10 -8.09 -26.79
CA THR A 522 6.79 -7.70 -27.31
C THR A 522 5.90 -7.19 -26.19
N LEU A 523 5.08 -6.16 -26.45
CA LEU A 523 4.11 -5.66 -25.47
C LEU A 523 3.10 -6.76 -25.12
N VAL A 524 2.87 -6.95 -23.82
CA VAL A 524 1.97 -7.95 -23.25
C VAL A 524 0.51 -7.53 -23.38
N TYR A 525 0.22 -6.24 -23.19
CA TYR A 525 -1.12 -5.68 -23.30
C TYR A 525 -1.13 -4.42 -24.16
N PRO A 526 -2.28 -4.07 -24.78
CA PRO A 526 -2.42 -2.75 -25.37
C PRO A 526 -2.25 -1.68 -24.29
N PRO A 527 -1.46 -0.61 -24.54
CA PRO A 527 -1.32 0.48 -23.58
C PRO A 527 -2.68 1.02 -23.10
N ASN A 528 -2.74 1.41 -21.82
CA ASN A 528 -3.92 1.88 -21.09
C ASN A 528 -5.05 0.87 -20.84
N THR A 529 -4.93 -0.40 -21.24
CA THR A 529 -6.01 -1.38 -21.04
C THR A 529 -5.94 -2.16 -19.74
N LYS A 530 -4.73 -2.38 -19.20
CA LYS A 530 -4.52 -3.12 -17.94
C LYS A 530 -3.36 -2.53 -17.16
N THR A 531 -3.47 -2.54 -15.84
CA THR A 531 -2.34 -2.25 -14.94
C THR A 531 -1.47 -3.52 -14.85
N LYS A 532 -0.26 -3.47 -15.42
CA LYS A 532 0.77 -4.51 -15.34
C LYS A 532 2.03 -3.92 -14.71
N TYR A 533 2.31 -4.32 -13.49
CA TYR A 533 3.50 -3.88 -12.77
C TYR A 533 4.77 -4.23 -13.55
N SER A 534 5.66 -3.25 -13.74
CA SER A 534 6.84 -3.40 -14.60
C SER A 534 8.02 -2.60 -14.06
N ASN A 535 9.09 -3.32 -13.71
CA ASN A 535 10.38 -2.74 -13.36
C ASN A 535 11.11 -2.24 -14.62
N ALA A 536 10.97 -2.98 -15.72
CA ALA A 536 11.46 -2.57 -17.04
C ALA A 536 10.92 -1.20 -17.47
N ALA A 537 9.62 -0.94 -17.23
CA ALA A 537 9.01 0.34 -17.58
C ALA A 537 9.68 1.51 -16.83
N ILE A 538 9.99 1.34 -15.55
CA ILE A 538 10.66 2.38 -14.75
C ILE A 538 12.15 2.52 -15.11
N ALA A 539 12.80 1.45 -15.58
CA ALA A 539 14.14 1.56 -16.17
C ALA A 539 14.13 2.51 -17.39
N VAL A 540 13.12 2.41 -18.26
CA VAL A 540 12.93 3.35 -19.40
C VAL A 540 12.71 4.77 -18.90
N VAL A 541 11.91 4.97 -17.85
CA VAL A 541 11.68 6.30 -17.22
C VAL A 541 13.01 6.89 -16.73
N GLY A 542 13.85 6.10 -16.07
CA GLY A 542 15.19 6.53 -15.65
C GLY A 542 16.11 6.86 -16.83
N ALA A 543 16.08 6.06 -17.91
CA ALA A 543 16.89 6.32 -19.10
C ALA A 543 16.49 7.61 -19.83
N VAL A 544 15.21 7.97 -19.82
CA VAL A 544 14.75 9.29 -20.31
C VAL A 544 15.42 10.42 -19.51
N LEU A 545 15.51 10.29 -18.17
CA LEU A 545 16.21 11.29 -17.35
C LEU A 545 17.70 11.38 -17.68
N GLU A 546 18.39 10.24 -17.85
CA GLU A 546 19.82 10.26 -18.19
C GLU A 546 20.06 10.88 -19.57
N ARG A 547 19.29 10.44 -20.58
CA ARG A 547 19.46 10.86 -21.97
C ARG A 547 19.10 12.32 -22.22
N SER A 548 18.00 12.81 -21.63
CA SER A 548 17.53 14.18 -21.87
C SER A 548 18.38 15.24 -21.18
N PHE A 549 19.22 14.87 -20.21
CA PHE A 549 19.91 15.84 -19.37
C PHE A 549 21.40 15.57 -19.12
N ASP A 550 21.97 14.53 -19.72
CA ASP A 550 23.40 14.20 -19.65
C ASP A 550 23.92 14.10 -18.21
N GLN A 551 23.13 13.46 -17.34
CA GLN A 551 23.44 13.29 -15.93
C GLN A 551 22.98 11.90 -15.45
N PRO A 552 23.82 11.15 -14.71
CA PRO A 552 23.40 9.87 -14.15
C PRO A 552 22.17 10.00 -13.26
N HIS A 553 21.26 9.04 -13.37
CA HIS A 553 19.98 9.01 -12.66
C HIS A 553 20.16 9.17 -11.15
N ALA A 554 21.07 8.38 -10.56
CA ALA A 554 21.35 8.42 -9.12
C ALA A 554 21.83 9.81 -8.66
N GLN A 555 22.64 10.48 -9.47
CA GLN A 555 23.15 11.82 -9.15
C GLN A 555 22.03 12.86 -9.22
N ARG A 556 21.15 12.77 -10.23
CA ARG A 556 20.01 13.67 -10.35
C ARG A 556 19.06 13.56 -9.17
N VAL A 557 18.64 12.34 -8.81
CA VAL A 557 17.74 12.10 -7.66
C VAL A 557 18.38 12.62 -6.37
N LYS A 558 19.68 12.39 -6.18
CA LYS A 558 20.41 12.91 -5.03
C LYS A 558 20.30 14.44 -4.91
N THR A 559 20.65 15.16 -5.97
CA THR A 559 20.71 16.65 -5.91
C THR A 559 19.36 17.34 -5.96
N SER A 560 18.36 16.72 -6.60
CA SER A 560 17.04 17.35 -6.81
C SER A 560 15.99 16.95 -5.78
N ILE A 561 16.23 15.88 -5.02
CA ILE A 561 15.27 15.34 -4.04
C ILE A 561 15.95 15.04 -2.70
N LEU A 562 16.94 14.15 -2.66
CA LEU A 562 17.48 13.65 -1.37
C LEU A 562 18.18 14.75 -0.56
N GLU A 563 19.05 15.55 -1.18
CA GLU A 563 19.73 16.67 -0.53
C GLU A 563 18.75 17.76 -0.06
N PRO A 564 17.80 18.25 -0.89
CA PRO A 564 16.76 19.17 -0.45
C PRO A 564 15.89 18.68 0.72
N LEU A 565 15.61 17.37 0.78
CA LEU A 565 14.86 16.72 1.86
C LEU A 565 15.71 16.33 3.07
N GLU A 566 17.01 16.65 3.05
CA GLU A 566 17.99 16.31 4.09
C GLU A 566 18.11 14.78 4.33
N MET A 567 17.87 13.96 3.31
CA MET A 567 17.95 12.49 3.35
C MET A 567 19.40 12.02 3.15
N GLY A 568 20.28 12.39 4.09
CA GLY A 568 21.73 12.16 4.00
C GLY A 568 22.18 10.70 4.15
N ASP A 569 21.33 9.81 4.65
CA ASP A 569 21.57 8.37 4.77
C ASP A 569 20.86 7.58 3.65
N SER A 570 20.49 8.28 2.56
CA SER A 570 19.81 7.70 1.41
C SER A 570 20.62 7.82 0.13
N SER A 571 20.59 6.78 -0.71
CA SER A 571 21.38 6.72 -1.95
C SER A 571 20.84 5.66 -2.90
N PHE A 572 21.01 5.84 -4.21
CA PHE A 572 20.77 4.79 -5.23
C PHE A 572 22.01 3.91 -5.49
N LEU A 573 23.14 4.24 -4.84
CA LEU A 573 24.41 3.55 -4.95
C LEU A 573 24.87 3.05 -3.58
N LEU A 574 25.54 1.92 -3.55
CA LEU A 574 26.17 1.37 -2.35
C LEU A 574 27.49 2.09 -2.05
N THR A 575 27.39 3.28 -1.45
CA THR A 575 28.55 4.06 -1.01
C THR A 575 29.15 3.50 0.29
N GLU A 576 30.36 3.92 0.63
CA GLU A 576 31.01 3.55 1.91
C GLU A 576 30.20 4.00 3.14
N SER A 577 29.53 5.15 3.08
CA SER A 577 28.67 5.62 4.17
C SER A 577 27.43 4.74 4.33
N VAL A 578 26.82 4.32 3.21
CA VAL A 578 25.69 3.38 3.20
C VAL A 578 26.11 2.03 3.75
N ARG A 579 27.22 1.46 3.24
CA ARG A 579 27.72 0.13 3.62
C ARG A 579 27.93 -0.02 5.14
N LYS A 580 28.42 1.03 5.83
CA LYS A 580 28.65 1.01 7.29
C LYS A 580 27.39 0.87 8.13
N LYS A 581 26.24 1.34 7.62
CA LYS A 581 24.95 1.31 8.33
C LYS A 581 23.97 0.29 7.72
N LEU A 582 24.37 -0.38 6.63
CA LEU A 582 23.52 -1.34 5.94
C LEU A 582 23.28 -2.56 6.83
N ALA A 583 22.01 -2.93 7.00
CA ALA A 583 21.64 -4.21 7.60
C ALA A 583 21.99 -5.38 6.68
N THR A 584 22.48 -6.49 7.23
CA THR A 584 22.61 -7.75 6.49
C THR A 584 21.22 -8.20 6.06
N GLY A 585 21.00 -8.32 4.75
CA GLY A 585 19.77 -8.86 4.17
C GLY A 585 19.79 -10.39 4.16
N TRP A 586 18.63 -11.02 4.35
CA TRP A 586 18.51 -12.48 4.40
C TRP A 586 17.48 -13.01 3.42
N MET A 587 17.88 -13.95 2.58
CA MET A 587 17.00 -14.71 1.70
C MET A 587 16.34 -15.84 2.47
N ARG A 588 15.02 -15.93 2.37
CA ARG A 588 14.25 -17.05 2.92
C ARG A 588 13.97 -18.05 1.79
N THR A 589 14.12 -19.35 2.07
CA THR A 589 13.71 -20.41 1.14
C THR A 589 12.48 -21.13 1.68
N GLU A 590 11.71 -21.80 0.80
CA GLU A 590 10.56 -22.61 1.21
C GLU A 590 10.94 -23.98 1.81
N TYR A 591 12.21 -24.40 1.74
CA TYR A 591 12.60 -25.80 1.92
C TYR A 591 14.01 -26.02 2.49
N GLY A 592 14.61 -24.99 3.10
CA GLY A 592 15.97 -25.04 3.67
C GLY A 592 16.31 -23.81 4.51
N PRO A 593 17.53 -23.73 5.04
CA PRO A 593 17.94 -22.58 5.85
C PRO A 593 17.94 -21.28 5.03
N ARG A 594 17.81 -20.15 5.74
CA ARG A 594 18.02 -18.83 5.15
C ARG A 594 19.51 -18.62 4.83
N PHE A 595 19.80 -17.81 3.82
CA PHE A 595 21.17 -17.43 3.45
C PHE A 595 21.30 -15.91 3.26
N GLU A 596 22.52 -15.39 3.28
CA GLU A 596 22.75 -13.95 3.10
C GLU A 596 22.36 -13.50 1.67
N ALA A 597 21.72 -12.34 1.59
CA ALA A 597 21.20 -11.81 0.34
C ALA A 597 22.32 -11.24 -0.57
N PRO A 598 22.22 -11.41 -1.89
CA PRO A 598 23.13 -10.77 -2.84
C PRO A 598 23.11 -9.23 -2.73
N GLU A 599 24.30 -8.62 -2.87
CA GLU A 599 24.47 -7.16 -2.78
C GLU A 599 24.58 -6.44 -4.13
N PHE A 600 24.52 -7.15 -5.26
CA PHE A 600 24.65 -6.53 -6.58
C PHE A 600 23.51 -5.54 -6.87
N LEU A 601 23.84 -4.51 -7.66
CA LEU A 601 22.92 -3.50 -8.17
C LEU A 601 22.11 -4.06 -9.35
N LEU A 602 20.81 -3.79 -9.34
CA LEU A 602 19.93 -4.13 -10.46
C LEU A 602 20.22 -3.22 -11.65
N GLY A 603 20.19 -3.77 -12.88
CA GLY A 603 20.24 -2.96 -14.11
C GLY A 603 18.99 -2.08 -14.25
N THR A 604 17.84 -2.55 -13.76
CA THR A 604 16.64 -1.72 -13.52
C THR A 604 16.77 -0.81 -12.30
N GLY A 605 17.94 -0.21 -12.08
CA GLY A 605 18.27 0.56 -10.87
C GLY A 605 17.27 1.65 -10.48
N PRO A 606 16.73 2.45 -11.42
CA PRO A 606 15.67 3.43 -11.14
C PRO A 606 14.41 2.83 -10.48
N ALA A 607 14.18 1.52 -10.63
CA ALA A 607 13.03 0.82 -10.10
C ALA A 607 13.25 0.23 -8.70
N GLY A 608 14.49 0.05 -8.23
CA GLY A 608 14.75 -0.78 -7.05
C GLY A 608 16.08 -0.67 -6.29
N ASN A 609 17.01 0.20 -6.69
CA ASN A 609 18.35 0.28 -6.07
C ASN A 609 18.48 1.30 -4.92
N MET A 610 17.40 1.91 -4.44
CA MET A 610 17.51 2.85 -3.34
C MET A 610 17.79 2.15 -2.01
N TYR A 611 18.75 2.73 -1.29
CA TYR A 611 19.08 2.47 0.11
C TYR A 611 18.57 3.65 0.94
N SER A 612 17.96 3.37 2.10
CA SER A 612 17.49 4.41 3.02
C SER A 612 17.28 3.86 4.43
N SER A 613 17.17 4.76 5.41
CA SER A 613 16.75 4.47 6.78
C SER A 613 15.29 4.92 6.99
N VAL A 614 14.60 4.37 7.99
CA VAL A 614 13.24 4.86 8.32
C VAL A 614 13.25 6.31 8.82
N ALA A 615 14.36 6.76 9.41
CA ALA A 615 14.55 8.16 9.78
C ALA A 615 14.56 9.10 8.56
N ASP A 616 15.19 8.70 7.46
CA ASP A 616 15.18 9.46 6.20
C ASP A 616 13.82 9.35 5.48
N LEU A 617 13.23 8.16 5.43
CA LEU A 617 11.89 7.97 4.87
C LEU A 617 10.83 8.78 5.63
N ALA A 618 10.98 8.99 6.94
CA ALA A 618 10.14 9.90 7.70
C ALA A 618 10.27 11.35 7.22
N LYS A 619 11.44 11.79 6.75
CA LYS A 619 11.61 13.13 6.14
C LYS A 619 10.80 13.26 4.85
N PHE A 620 10.82 12.21 4.04
CA PHE A 620 10.00 12.13 2.82
C PHE A 620 8.50 12.13 3.15
N LEU A 621 8.03 11.38 4.15
CA LEU A 621 6.63 11.40 4.58
C LEU A 621 6.18 12.79 5.07
N ARG A 622 7.01 13.50 5.83
CA ARG A 622 6.69 14.88 6.25
C ARG A 622 6.51 15.81 5.04
N TRP A 623 7.39 15.68 4.05
CA TRP A 623 7.28 16.43 2.80
C TRP A 623 5.96 16.12 2.04
N MET A 624 5.51 14.86 2.06
CA MET A 624 4.23 14.46 1.45
C MET A 624 3.01 15.16 2.09
N PHE A 625 3.12 15.63 3.34
CA PHE A 625 2.04 16.35 4.03
C PHE A 625 2.12 17.87 3.85
N ASP A 626 3.30 18.43 3.53
CA ASP A 626 3.47 19.87 3.29
C ASP A 626 3.17 20.28 1.84
N SER A 627 2.29 19.55 1.15
CA SER A 627 1.86 19.82 -0.24
C SER A 627 3.01 20.03 -1.24
N GLY A 628 4.18 19.41 -1.01
CA GLY A 628 5.35 19.51 -1.90
C GLY A 628 6.42 20.54 -1.49
N ALA A 629 6.23 21.28 -0.39
CA ALA A 629 7.24 22.21 0.12
C ALA A 629 8.29 21.48 1.00
N ALA A 630 9.56 21.85 0.82
CA ALA A 630 10.65 21.48 1.73
C ALA A 630 11.23 22.75 2.37
N LYS A 631 11.93 22.60 3.52
CA LYS A 631 12.55 23.73 4.22
C LYS A 631 13.56 24.51 3.36
N SER A 632 14.18 23.84 2.39
CA SER A 632 15.19 24.37 1.48
C SER A 632 14.62 24.89 0.15
N GLY A 633 13.31 24.74 -0.08
CA GLY A 633 12.65 25.08 -1.34
C GLY A 633 11.56 24.09 -1.74
N LYS A 634 10.88 24.36 -2.84
CA LYS A 634 9.79 23.54 -3.38
C LYS A 634 10.36 22.36 -4.19
N ILE A 635 9.91 21.13 -3.93
CA ILE A 635 10.37 19.93 -4.68
C ILE A 635 9.57 19.76 -5.98
N ILE A 636 8.24 19.81 -5.87
CA ILE A 636 7.27 19.83 -6.97
C ILE A 636 6.06 20.69 -6.55
N ASP A 637 5.25 21.09 -7.51
CA ASP A 637 4.01 21.83 -7.37
C ASP A 637 2.89 20.98 -6.73
N PRO A 638 2.03 21.57 -5.87
CA PRO A 638 0.89 20.87 -5.30
C PRO A 638 -0.01 20.22 -6.35
N GLU A 639 -0.21 20.85 -7.51
CA GLU A 639 -1.00 20.27 -8.61
C GLU A 639 -0.34 19.04 -9.23
N THR A 640 0.98 19.04 -9.35
CA THR A 640 1.74 17.90 -9.84
C THR A 640 1.72 16.76 -8.85
N TYR A 641 1.90 17.06 -7.56
CA TYR A 641 1.76 16.07 -6.51
C TYR A 641 0.34 15.47 -6.48
N ARG A 642 -0.69 16.32 -6.64
CA ARG A 642 -2.09 15.87 -6.77
C ARG A 642 -2.28 15.00 -8.01
N LEU A 643 -1.66 15.34 -9.14
CA LEU A 643 -1.68 14.50 -10.35
C LEU A 643 -1.05 13.13 -10.09
N MET A 644 0.07 13.07 -9.37
CA MET A 644 0.74 11.82 -9.03
C MET A 644 -0.08 10.92 -8.09
N THR A 645 -0.87 11.53 -7.21
CA THR A 645 -1.66 10.85 -6.18
C THR A 645 -3.14 10.71 -6.54
N THR A 646 -3.53 11.06 -7.77
CA THR A 646 -4.87 10.80 -8.31
C THR A 646 -4.89 9.44 -8.99
N PRO A 647 -5.87 8.56 -8.69
CA PRO A 647 -5.95 7.26 -9.32
C PRO A 647 -6.19 7.37 -10.82
N VAL A 648 -5.42 6.61 -11.58
CA VAL A 648 -5.69 6.43 -13.01
C VAL A 648 -7.01 5.71 -13.18
N LYS A 649 -7.76 6.07 -14.22
CA LYS A 649 -9.06 5.47 -14.49
C LYS A 649 -8.96 4.48 -15.65
N ASN A 650 -9.70 3.39 -15.56
CA ASN A 650 -9.87 2.47 -16.67
C ASN A 650 -10.84 3.03 -17.73
N ALA A 651 -11.08 2.27 -18.79
CA ALA A 651 -11.95 2.69 -19.90
C ALA A 651 -13.41 2.95 -19.47
N GLU A 652 -13.87 2.28 -18.41
CA GLU A 652 -15.20 2.46 -17.81
C GLU A 652 -15.25 3.63 -16.80
N GLY A 653 -14.13 4.34 -16.60
CA GLY A 653 -14.03 5.45 -15.65
C GLY A 653 -13.90 5.03 -14.19
N LYS A 654 -13.63 3.75 -13.92
CA LYS A 654 -13.38 3.21 -12.57
C LYS A 654 -11.94 3.49 -12.17
N ASP A 655 -11.75 3.91 -10.92
CA ASP A 655 -10.45 4.15 -10.33
C ASP A 655 -9.66 2.83 -10.22
N GLU A 656 -8.41 2.89 -10.66
CA GLU A 656 -7.42 1.84 -10.50
C GLU A 656 -6.54 2.16 -9.29
N GLY A 657 -5.99 1.14 -8.63
CA GLY A 657 -5.23 1.29 -7.38
C GLY A 657 -3.83 1.92 -7.53
N PHE A 658 -3.60 2.72 -8.57
CA PHE A 658 -2.34 3.38 -8.89
C PHE A 658 -2.55 4.80 -9.42
N GLY A 659 -1.65 5.71 -9.05
CA GLY A 659 -1.44 7.00 -9.70
C GLY A 659 -0.20 6.98 -10.60
N ILE A 660 0.56 8.08 -10.60
CA ILE A 660 1.92 8.12 -11.16
C ILE A 660 2.88 7.80 -10.03
N GLY A 661 3.47 6.61 -10.04
CA GLY A 661 4.38 6.12 -9.01
C GLY A 661 3.71 5.65 -7.71
N PHE A 662 2.58 6.22 -7.28
CA PHE A 662 1.94 5.88 -6.00
C PHE A 662 0.91 4.75 -6.14
N HIS A 663 0.94 3.80 -5.20
CA HIS A 663 -0.24 2.99 -4.89
C HIS A 663 -1.28 3.86 -4.21
N ILE A 664 -2.56 3.64 -4.56
CA ILE A 664 -3.71 4.33 -3.96
C ILE A 664 -4.67 3.26 -3.47
N GLN A 665 -4.88 3.25 -2.15
CA GLN A 665 -5.57 2.21 -1.42
C GLN A 665 -6.57 2.83 -0.42
N ASP A 666 -7.41 1.98 0.16
CA ASP A 666 -8.29 2.33 1.27
C ASP A 666 -7.77 1.67 2.56
N LEU A 667 -7.74 2.43 3.65
CA LEU A 667 -7.55 1.92 5.00
C LEU A 667 -8.70 2.40 5.88
N ASP A 668 -9.68 1.53 6.10
CA ASP A 668 -10.85 1.76 6.95
C ASP A 668 -11.62 3.05 6.59
N GLY A 669 -11.73 3.36 5.28
CA GLY A 669 -12.39 4.55 4.75
C GLY A 669 -11.49 5.77 4.55
N GLU A 670 -10.20 5.68 4.91
CA GLU A 670 -9.20 6.71 4.65
C GLU A 670 -8.42 6.38 3.37
N THR A 671 -8.18 7.38 2.52
CA THR A 671 -7.29 7.21 1.36
C THR A 671 -5.86 7.04 1.82
N LYS A 672 -5.28 5.88 1.55
CA LYS A 672 -3.89 5.54 1.82
C LYS A 672 -3.10 5.61 0.52
N ILE A 673 -2.05 6.42 0.51
CA ILE A 673 -1.12 6.52 -0.62
C ILE A 673 0.27 6.10 -0.17
N GLY A 674 1.03 5.47 -1.06
CA GLY A 674 2.33 4.95 -0.66
C GLY A 674 2.95 4.04 -1.69
N HIS A 675 3.96 3.28 -1.26
CA HIS A 675 4.50 2.18 -2.04
C HIS A 675 5.15 1.12 -1.14
N GLY A 676 4.93 -0.15 -1.46
CA GLY A 676 5.65 -1.27 -0.86
C GLY A 676 6.97 -1.56 -1.57
N GLY A 677 7.95 -2.09 -0.86
CA GLY A 677 9.24 -2.49 -1.41
C GLY A 677 9.55 -3.96 -1.16
N ALA A 678 10.07 -4.64 -2.17
CA ALA A 678 10.72 -5.94 -2.03
C ALA A 678 11.97 -5.95 -2.91
N VAL A 679 13.07 -6.47 -2.36
CA VAL A 679 14.36 -6.68 -3.03
C VAL A 679 15.16 -7.66 -2.17
N TYR A 680 16.15 -8.34 -2.74
CA TYR A 680 16.95 -9.36 -2.07
C TYR A 680 17.25 -9.05 -0.60
N GLY A 681 16.63 -9.80 0.30
CA GLY A 681 16.84 -9.70 1.73
C GLY A 681 16.06 -8.60 2.45
N PHE A 682 15.15 -7.88 1.80
CA PHE A 682 14.47 -6.74 2.40
C PHE A 682 12.99 -6.60 1.98
N SER A 683 12.17 -6.13 2.91
CA SER A 683 10.77 -5.78 2.68
C SER A 683 10.45 -4.44 3.32
N THR A 684 9.75 -3.57 2.59
CA THR A 684 9.46 -2.19 3.02
C THR A 684 7.99 -1.85 2.83
N GLN A 685 7.47 -0.98 3.69
CA GLN A 685 6.23 -0.23 3.47
C GLN A 685 6.48 1.24 3.77
N LEU A 686 6.04 2.10 2.86
CA LEU A 686 6.01 3.55 3.02
C LEU A 686 4.58 4.00 2.71
N GLU A 687 3.84 4.36 3.75
CA GLU A 687 2.40 4.59 3.66
C GLU A 687 2.02 5.92 4.31
N ALA A 688 1.09 6.64 3.70
CA ALA A 688 0.61 7.93 4.16
C ALA A 688 -0.92 8.02 4.04
N LEU A 689 -1.55 8.72 4.99
CA LEU A 689 -2.96 9.10 4.98
C LEU A 689 -3.03 10.63 4.84
N PRO A 690 -3.06 11.19 3.61
CA PRO A 690 -2.97 12.64 3.40
C PRO A 690 -4.08 13.41 4.10
N GLY A 691 -5.31 12.88 4.12
CA GLY A 691 -6.46 13.51 4.78
C GLY A 691 -6.31 13.66 6.30
N ARG A 692 -5.34 12.96 6.91
CA ARG A 692 -5.03 13.02 8.34
C ARG A 692 -3.60 13.46 8.64
N GLU A 693 -2.78 13.61 7.61
CA GLU A 693 -1.33 13.80 7.68
C GLU A 693 -0.62 12.77 8.57
N LEU A 694 -1.03 11.50 8.48
CA LEU A 694 -0.41 10.39 9.22
C LEU A 694 0.44 9.55 8.28
N GLY A 695 1.68 9.25 8.65
CA GLY A 695 2.60 8.46 7.83
C GLY A 695 3.34 7.39 8.61
N VAL A 696 3.65 6.28 7.94
CA VAL A 696 4.45 5.19 8.48
C VAL A 696 5.48 4.71 7.46
N ALA A 697 6.74 4.60 7.89
CA ALA A 697 7.79 3.92 7.16
C ALA A 697 8.25 2.72 7.98
N ALA A 698 8.23 1.51 7.41
CA ALA A 698 8.65 0.28 8.08
C ALA A 698 9.49 -0.59 7.14
N VAL A 699 10.58 -1.16 7.64
CA VAL A 699 11.51 -1.98 6.85
C VAL A 699 12.00 -3.18 7.66
N ALA A 700 12.07 -4.35 7.03
CA ALA A 700 12.66 -5.58 7.57
C ALA A 700 13.83 -6.05 6.70
N SER A 701 14.87 -6.67 7.30
CA SER A 701 15.97 -7.34 6.60
C SER A 701 15.74 -8.84 6.39
N LEU A 702 14.53 -9.19 5.93
CA LEU A 702 14.18 -10.54 5.52
C LEU A 702 13.37 -10.50 4.23
N ASP A 703 13.77 -11.29 3.25
CA ASP A 703 13.03 -11.42 1.98
C ASP A 703 11.67 -12.12 2.17
N GLY A 704 10.68 -11.74 1.37
CA GLY A 704 9.32 -12.29 1.47
C GLY A 704 8.58 -11.94 2.77
N SER A 705 9.02 -10.92 3.52
CA SER A 705 8.42 -10.48 4.79
C SER A 705 7.41 -9.33 4.65
N ASN A 706 6.99 -9.01 3.41
CA ASN A 706 6.05 -7.92 3.13
C ASN A 706 4.71 -8.03 3.87
N GLY A 707 4.26 -9.26 4.19
CA GLY A 707 3.01 -9.49 4.91
C GLY A 707 3.05 -8.89 6.32
N VAL A 708 4.07 -9.25 7.10
CA VAL A 708 4.24 -8.73 8.48
C VAL A 708 4.56 -7.23 8.47
N VAL A 709 5.39 -6.74 7.54
CA VAL A 709 5.71 -5.30 7.46
C VAL A 709 4.46 -4.47 7.15
N ARG A 710 3.60 -4.92 6.22
CA ARG A 710 2.32 -4.26 5.92
C ARG A 710 1.36 -4.29 7.09
N ARG A 711 1.21 -5.44 7.74
CA ARG A 711 0.35 -5.60 8.90
C ARG A 711 0.71 -4.64 10.03
N LEU A 712 2.00 -4.51 10.32
CA LEU A 712 2.51 -3.58 11.33
C LEU A 712 2.33 -2.11 10.92
N ALA A 713 2.55 -1.77 9.65
CA ALA A 713 2.33 -0.41 9.16
C ALA A 713 0.85 0.01 9.24
N ASP A 714 -0.06 -0.84 8.76
CA ASP A 714 -1.50 -0.59 8.80
C ASP A 714 -2.02 -0.53 10.25
N TYR A 715 -1.54 -1.41 11.13
CA TYR A 715 -1.89 -1.36 12.56
C TYR A 715 -1.38 -0.07 13.23
N SER A 716 -0.18 0.40 12.87
CA SER A 716 0.35 1.67 13.36
C SER A 716 -0.52 2.85 12.96
N LEU A 717 -0.93 2.93 11.69
CA LEU A 717 -1.86 3.96 11.21
C LEU A 717 -3.20 3.91 11.95
N ARG A 718 -3.75 2.71 12.19
CA ARG A 718 -5.01 2.54 12.96
C ARG A 718 -4.87 3.01 14.41
N LEU A 719 -3.74 2.75 15.06
CA LEU A 719 -3.46 3.27 16.40
C LEU A 719 -3.41 4.80 16.39
N MET A 720 -2.74 5.40 15.40
CA MET A 720 -2.64 6.86 15.28
C MET A 720 -4.00 7.51 14.99
N ILE A 721 -4.82 6.91 14.13
CA ILE A 721 -6.21 7.35 13.89
C ILE A 721 -7.01 7.32 15.19
N ALA A 722 -6.95 6.22 15.96
CA ALA A 722 -7.67 6.09 17.22
C ALA A 722 -7.23 7.16 18.23
N SER A 723 -5.93 7.45 18.32
CA SER A 723 -5.40 8.54 19.14
C SER A 723 -5.90 9.92 18.71
N GLN A 724 -5.86 10.25 17.40
CA GLN A 724 -6.38 11.53 16.90
C GLN A 724 -7.89 11.69 17.18
N ASP A 725 -8.65 10.61 17.04
CA ASP A 725 -10.09 10.59 17.25
C ASP A 725 -10.49 10.51 18.73
N GLY A 726 -9.55 10.31 19.66
CA GLY A 726 -9.84 10.08 21.08
C GLY A 726 -10.63 8.79 21.35
N LYS A 727 -10.45 7.78 20.50
CA LYS A 727 -11.12 6.47 20.58
C LYS A 727 -10.22 5.43 21.27
N PRO A 728 -10.81 4.34 21.81
CA PRO A 728 -10.03 3.22 22.31
C PRO A 728 -9.08 2.66 21.23
N LEU A 729 -7.84 2.33 21.63
CA LEU A 729 -6.85 1.76 20.71
C LEU A 729 -7.30 0.37 20.24
N PRO A 730 -7.28 0.08 18.94
CA PRO A 730 -7.64 -1.24 18.40
C PRO A 730 -6.76 -2.36 18.98
N GLU A 731 -7.32 -3.56 19.12
CA GLU A 731 -6.59 -4.75 19.55
C GLU A 731 -5.75 -5.36 18.43
N TYR A 732 -4.68 -6.06 18.81
CA TYR A 732 -3.83 -6.80 17.89
C TYR A 732 -4.04 -8.31 18.07
N GLU A 733 -4.32 -9.03 16.99
CA GLU A 733 -4.59 -10.47 17.02
C GLU A 733 -3.29 -11.29 17.04
N PHE A 734 -2.90 -11.81 18.20
CA PHE A 734 -1.76 -12.73 18.32
C PHE A 734 -2.16 -14.18 18.04
N THR A 735 -1.19 -15.00 17.66
CA THR A 735 -1.36 -16.43 17.40
C THR A 735 -0.32 -17.27 18.14
N THR A 736 -0.57 -18.59 18.20
CA THR A 736 0.31 -19.59 18.82
C THR A 736 0.45 -20.81 17.91
N GLU A 737 1.37 -21.72 18.24
CA GLU A 737 1.56 -22.98 17.51
C GLU A 737 0.32 -23.88 17.59
N ILE A 738 0.13 -24.71 16.56
CA ILE A 738 -0.96 -25.68 16.52
C ILE A 738 -0.54 -26.93 17.28
N ALA A 739 -1.36 -27.37 18.23
CA ALA A 739 -1.09 -28.60 18.97
C ALA A 739 -0.95 -29.82 18.02
N PRO A 740 0.02 -30.74 18.21
CA PRO A 740 0.29 -31.84 17.28
C PRO A 740 -0.93 -32.71 16.93
N GLU A 741 -1.79 -33.00 17.91
CA GLU A 741 -3.01 -33.79 17.70
C GLU A 741 -4.05 -33.08 16.84
N ARG A 742 -4.03 -31.74 16.81
CA ARG A 742 -4.86 -30.94 15.90
C ARG A 742 -4.23 -30.83 14.52
N ALA A 743 -2.91 -30.65 14.45
CA ALA A 743 -2.18 -30.64 13.19
C ALA A 743 -2.44 -31.93 12.38
N LYS A 744 -2.35 -33.10 13.01
CA LYS A 744 -2.67 -34.40 12.39
C LYS A 744 -4.06 -34.48 11.76
N GLN A 745 -5.04 -33.75 12.28
CA GLN A 745 -6.41 -33.72 11.74
C GLN A 745 -6.54 -32.82 10.50
N LEU A 746 -5.60 -31.88 10.32
CA LEU A 746 -5.59 -30.92 9.23
C LEU A 746 -4.66 -31.35 8.08
N VAL A 747 -3.60 -32.09 8.36
CA VAL A 747 -2.64 -32.56 7.34
C VAL A 747 -3.37 -33.30 6.22
N GLY A 748 -3.05 -32.96 4.98
CA GLY A 748 -3.63 -33.56 3.79
C GLY A 748 -3.66 -32.63 2.58
N THR A 749 -4.04 -33.19 1.45
CA THR A 749 -4.35 -32.44 0.22
C THR A 749 -5.87 -32.32 0.10
N TYR A 750 -6.36 -31.15 -0.27
CA TYR A 750 -7.76 -30.84 -0.43
C TYR A 750 -8.01 -30.15 -1.76
N HIS A 751 -9.15 -30.44 -2.39
CA HIS A 751 -9.60 -29.85 -3.64
C HIS A 751 -10.82 -28.97 -3.36
N ALA A 752 -10.88 -27.78 -3.96
CA ALA A 752 -12.03 -26.89 -3.79
C ALA A 752 -13.31 -27.56 -4.32
N ALA A 753 -14.42 -27.35 -3.63
CA ALA A 753 -15.70 -27.95 -4.03
C ALA A 753 -16.27 -27.35 -5.35
N ASP A 754 -15.93 -26.08 -5.62
CA ASP A 754 -16.56 -25.27 -6.68
C ASP A 754 -15.60 -24.84 -7.80
N ASP A 755 -14.30 -25.14 -7.70
CA ASP A 755 -13.28 -24.80 -8.71
C ASP A 755 -12.07 -25.76 -8.66
N ASP A 756 -11.10 -25.58 -9.57
CA ASP A 756 -9.95 -26.49 -9.74
C ASP A 756 -8.77 -26.18 -8.78
N ARG A 757 -8.99 -25.42 -7.70
CA ARG A 757 -7.90 -25.06 -6.78
C ARG A 757 -7.65 -26.16 -5.76
N PHE A 758 -6.38 -26.36 -5.45
CA PHE A 758 -5.94 -27.25 -4.38
C PHE A 758 -5.41 -26.45 -3.19
N ALA A 759 -5.59 -27.01 -2.00
CA ALA A 759 -4.94 -26.59 -0.78
C ALA A 759 -4.18 -27.78 -0.19
N ARG A 760 -2.96 -27.57 0.28
CA ARG A 760 -2.15 -28.62 0.90
C ARG A 760 -1.69 -28.19 2.27
N ILE A 761 -2.01 -28.99 3.28
CA ILE A 761 -1.55 -28.79 4.65
C ILE A 761 -0.51 -29.85 4.96
N ASN A 762 0.70 -29.42 5.30
CA ASN A 762 1.80 -30.30 5.73
C ASN A 762 2.19 -29.98 7.18
N GLU A 763 2.83 -30.95 7.84
CA GLU A 763 3.45 -30.77 9.14
C GLU A 763 4.85 -31.37 9.12
N LEU A 764 5.83 -30.62 9.61
CA LEU A 764 7.21 -31.05 9.80
C LEU A 764 7.76 -30.42 11.08
N ASP A 765 8.23 -31.24 12.01
CA ASP A 765 8.86 -30.82 13.27
C ASP A 765 8.04 -29.78 14.07
N GLY A 766 6.71 -29.90 14.02
CA GLY A 766 5.75 -29.01 14.70
C GLY A 766 5.31 -27.80 13.87
N ASP A 767 5.98 -27.49 12.77
CA ASP A 767 5.57 -26.43 11.85
C ASP A 767 4.49 -26.93 10.89
N VAL A 768 3.31 -26.31 10.98
CA VAL A 768 2.17 -26.61 10.11
C VAL A 768 2.13 -25.58 8.99
N THR A 769 2.20 -26.02 7.74
CA THR A 769 2.17 -25.13 6.58
C THR A 769 0.92 -25.34 5.75
N LEU A 770 0.42 -24.27 5.14
CA LEU A 770 -0.68 -24.24 4.17
C LEU A 770 -0.16 -23.71 2.84
N ARG A 771 -0.14 -24.54 1.80
CA ARG A 771 0.03 -24.10 0.42
C ARG A 771 -1.34 -23.86 -0.21
N ILE A 772 -1.60 -22.62 -0.60
CA ILE A 772 -2.83 -22.22 -1.30
C ILE A 772 -2.55 -21.04 -2.23
N GLY A 773 -3.10 -21.09 -3.44
CA GLY A 773 -2.82 -20.09 -4.46
C GLY A 773 -1.34 -20.08 -4.82
N SER A 774 -0.74 -18.89 -4.83
CA SER A 774 0.67 -18.71 -5.24
C SER A 774 1.69 -18.88 -4.12
N TYR A 775 1.27 -19.13 -2.88
CA TYR A 775 2.16 -19.05 -1.71
C TYR A 775 2.02 -20.24 -0.78
N GLN A 776 3.07 -20.47 0.00
CA GLN A 776 3.05 -21.29 1.20
C GLN A 776 3.09 -20.37 2.43
N TYR A 777 2.24 -20.67 3.41
CA TYR A 777 2.14 -19.94 4.67
C TYR A 777 2.32 -20.87 5.87
N THR A 778 2.82 -20.37 6.99
CA THR A 778 2.66 -21.08 8.27
C THR A 778 1.24 -20.88 8.82
N LEU A 779 0.60 -21.99 9.19
CA LEU A 779 -0.70 -22.01 9.87
C LEU A 779 -0.47 -21.98 11.39
N ARG A 780 -1.16 -21.08 12.07
CA ARG A 780 -1.12 -20.91 13.53
C ARG A 780 -2.53 -21.03 14.09
N SER A 781 -2.61 -21.23 15.40
CA SER A 781 -3.86 -21.19 16.15
C SER A 781 -4.07 -19.81 16.75
N ASP A 782 -5.33 -19.39 16.92
CA ASP A 782 -5.63 -18.29 17.83
C ASP A 782 -5.16 -18.60 19.27
N MET A 783 -5.11 -17.56 20.11
CA MET A 783 -4.68 -17.69 21.51
C MET A 783 -5.56 -18.62 22.36
N LYS A 784 -6.73 -19.04 21.88
CA LYS A 784 -7.65 -19.94 22.60
C LYS A 784 -7.50 -21.40 22.18
N GLY A 785 -6.83 -21.68 21.06
CA GLY A 785 -6.78 -23.04 20.50
C GLY A 785 -8.02 -23.42 19.68
N GLU A 786 -8.88 -22.45 19.33
CA GLU A 786 -10.23 -22.69 18.80
C GLU A 786 -10.32 -22.51 17.28
N SER A 787 -9.50 -21.64 16.70
CA SER A 787 -9.48 -21.35 15.26
C SER A 787 -8.07 -21.33 14.69
N TYR A 788 -7.95 -21.58 13.38
CA TYR A 788 -6.68 -21.60 12.67
C TYR A 788 -6.63 -20.50 11.62
N LEU A 789 -5.47 -19.86 11.48
CA LEU A 789 -5.24 -18.84 10.47
C LEU A 789 -3.78 -18.83 10.04
N THR A 790 -3.52 -18.32 8.84
CA THR A 790 -2.14 -18.07 8.42
C THR A 790 -1.55 -16.94 9.25
N ASP A 791 -0.31 -17.11 9.69
CA ASP A 791 0.43 -16.07 10.40
C ASP A 791 1.95 -16.34 10.33
N ASP A 792 2.62 -15.71 9.37
CA ASP A 792 4.06 -15.83 9.11
C ASP A 792 4.63 -14.52 8.50
N PRO A 793 5.92 -14.46 8.12
CA PRO A 793 6.47 -13.25 7.47
C PRO A 793 5.71 -12.83 6.19
N SER A 794 5.17 -13.77 5.42
CA SER A 794 4.56 -13.53 4.11
C SER A 794 3.10 -13.12 4.18
N GLY A 795 2.36 -13.53 5.20
CA GLY A 795 0.95 -13.19 5.28
C GLY A 795 0.29 -13.51 6.61
N PHE A 796 -0.89 -12.92 6.79
CA PHE A 796 -1.75 -13.11 7.94
C PHE A 796 -3.22 -13.16 7.51
N GLY A 797 -4.01 -14.02 8.17
CA GLY A 797 -5.47 -13.88 8.22
C GLY A 797 -6.28 -14.78 7.30
N ILE A 798 -5.66 -15.66 6.50
CA ILE A 798 -6.41 -16.71 5.78
C ILE A 798 -6.88 -17.71 6.83
N ARG A 799 -8.18 -17.83 7.05
CA ARG A 799 -8.75 -18.66 8.13
C ARG A 799 -9.06 -20.06 7.61
N VAL A 800 -8.67 -21.06 8.39
CA VAL A 800 -8.94 -22.48 8.12
C VAL A 800 -9.85 -23.04 9.22
N ALA A 801 -10.95 -23.64 8.84
CA ALA A 801 -11.87 -24.34 9.73
C ALA A 801 -12.04 -25.78 9.27
N ARG A 802 -12.10 -26.71 10.23
CA ARG A 802 -12.41 -28.11 9.94
C ARG A 802 -13.92 -28.33 10.04
N GLU A 803 -14.53 -28.80 8.97
CA GLU A 803 -15.98 -29.09 8.93
C GLU A 803 -16.28 -30.55 9.24
N SER A 804 -15.43 -31.47 8.76
CA SER A 804 -15.52 -32.89 9.04
C SER A 804 -14.12 -33.55 8.97
N ALA A 805 -14.03 -34.88 8.97
CA ALA A 805 -12.75 -35.58 8.73
C ALA A 805 -12.20 -35.31 7.33
N ASP A 806 -13.08 -35.18 6.35
CA ASP A 806 -12.72 -35.13 4.93
C ASP A 806 -13.09 -33.79 4.28
N ARG A 807 -13.40 -32.76 5.08
CA ARG A 807 -13.72 -31.42 4.59
C ARG A 807 -13.19 -30.34 5.51
N ILE A 808 -12.58 -29.33 4.91
CA ILE A 808 -12.20 -28.07 5.55
C ILE A 808 -12.85 -26.90 4.80
N SER A 809 -12.90 -25.73 5.43
CA SER A 809 -13.14 -24.47 4.76
C SER A 809 -11.96 -23.52 4.92
N ILE A 810 -11.67 -22.79 3.85
CA ILE A 810 -10.63 -21.76 3.79
C ILE A 810 -11.31 -20.46 3.37
N ASP A 811 -11.30 -19.45 4.25
CA ASP A 811 -12.06 -18.21 4.11
C ASP A 811 -13.54 -18.44 3.73
N GLY A 812 -14.15 -19.46 4.34
CA GLY A 812 -15.55 -19.85 4.12
C GLY A 812 -15.82 -20.64 2.84
N LYS A 813 -14.80 -20.91 2.01
CA LYS A 813 -14.93 -21.77 0.82
C LYS A 813 -14.60 -23.22 1.18
N ALA A 814 -15.44 -24.16 0.76
CA ALA A 814 -15.27 -25.58 1.08
C ALA A 814 -14.19 -26.26 0.22
N PHE A 815 -13.40 -27.12 0.86
CA PHE A 815 -12.42 -27.99 0.23
C PHE A 815 -12.57 -29.43 0.73
N ASP A 816 -12.71 -30.36 -0.19
CA ASP A 816 -12.85 -31.79 0.06
C ASP A 816 -11.49 -32.48 0.04
N ARG A 817 -11.26 -33.38 0.99
CA ARG A 817 -10.00 -34.12 1.11
C ARG A 817 -9.81 -35.03 -0.10
N VAL A 818 -8.65 -34.91 -0.73
CA VAL A 818 -8.22 -35.81 -1.81
C VAL A 818 -7.81 -37.15 -1.18
N PRO A 819 -8.23 -38.29 -1.74
CA PRO A 819 -7.81 -39.61 -1.27
C PRO A 819 -6.29 -39.73 -1.19
N ASP A 820 -5.80 -40.33 -0.11
CA ASP A 820 -4.37 -40.56 0.11
C ASP A 820 -3.86 -41.73 -0.75
N ALA A 821 -3.65 -41.46 -2.02
CA ALA A 821 -3.14 -42.39 -3.03
C ALA A 821 -1.99 -41.73 -3.83
N PRO A 822 -1.04 -42.53 -4.36
CA PRO A 822 0.05 -41.99 -5.16
C PRO A 822 -0.49 -41.29 -6.42
N PRO A 823 -0.12 -40.03 -6.69
CA PRO A 823 -0.48 -39.33 -7.92
C PRO A 823 -0.05 -40.09 -9.18
N ASP A 824 -0.75 -39.87 -10.30
CA ASP A 824 -0.45 -40.52 -11.58
C ASP A 824 0.97 -40.21 -12.08
N ALA A 825 1.49 -41.09 -12.95
CA ALA A 825 2.76 -40.85 -13.61
C ALA A 825 2.64 -39.70 -14.61
N ILE A 826 3.69 -38.89 -14.72
CA ILE A 826 3.73 -37.77 -15.67
C ILE A 826 3.81 -38.25 -17.13
N PRO A 827 3.34 -37.45 -18.09
CA PRO A 827 3.63 -37.66 -19.51
C PRO A 827 5.15 -37.69 -19.76
N PRO A 828 5.69 -38.62 -20.58
CA PRO A 828 7.13 -38.75 -20.79
C PRO A 828 7.84 -37.48 -21.26
N HIS A 829 7.18 -36.66 -22.10
CA HIS A 829 7.75 -35.42 -22.65
C HIS A 829 7.96 -34.31 -21.61
N TRP A 830 7.30 -34.37 -20.44
CA TRP A 830 7.53 -33.44 -19.34
C TRP A 830 8.79 -33.75 -18.54
N SER A 831 9.28 -35.00 -18.56
CA SER A 831 10.46 -35.38 -17.77
C SER A 831 11.69 -34.52 -18.06
N GLY A 832 11.90 -34.14 -19.33
CA GLY A 832 13.00 -33.26 -19.75
C GLY A 832 12.84 -31.79 -19.35
N LEU A 833 11.63 -31.35 -19.03
CA LEU A 833 11.33 -29.97 -18.60
C LEU A 833 11.45 -29.79 -17.08
N ILE A 834 11.13 -30.82 -16.31
CA ILE A 834 11.19 -30.75 -14.84
C ILE A 834 12.66 -30.63 -14.39
N GLY A 835 12.96 -29.62 -13.59
CA GLY A 835 14.31 -29.32 -13.12
C GLY A 835 14.48 -27.92 -12.57
N GLU A 836 15.74 -27.59 -12.29
CA GLU A 836 16.18 -26.30 -11.76
C GLU A 836 16.83 -25.47 -12.86
N TYR A 837 16.52 -24.17 -12.90
CA TYR A 837 17.03 -23.22 -13.88
C TYR A 837 17.45 -21.91 -13.21
N GLY A 838 18.38 -21.17 -13.82
CA GLY A 838 18.84 -19.88 -13.34
C GLY A 838 20.06 -19.96 -12.41
N TRP A 839 19.98 -19.27 -11.28
CA TRP A 839 21.12 -19.01 -10.39
C TRP A 839 20.91 -19.59 -8.99
N ASP A 840 21.99 -19.79 -8.25
CA ASP A 840 21.94 -20.33 -6.88
C ASP A 840 21.24 -19.38 -5.91
N HIS A 841 21.38 -18.06 -6.10
CA HIS A 841 20.71 -17.06 -5.27
C HIS A 841 19.23 -16.86 -5.61
N ASN A 842 18.78 -17.35 -6.77
CA ASN A 842 17.39 -17.25 -7.20
C ASN A 842 17.08 -18.29 -8.29
N THR A 843 16.60 -19.45 -7.85
CA THR A 843 16.33 -20.60 -8.72
C THR A 843 14.88 -20.61 -9.18
N LEU A 844 14.69 -20.86 -10.48
CA LEU A 844 13.41 -21.23 -11.06
C LEU A 844 13.26 -22.75 -11.03
N PHE A 845 12.24 -23.25 -10.33
CA PHE A 845 11.87 -24.66 -10.42
C PHE A 845 10.75 -24.84 -11.41
N ILE A 846 10.94 -25.75 -12.35
CA ILE A 846 9.86 -26.34 -13.13
C ILE A 846 9.59 -27.72 -12.55
N LEU A 847 8.37 -27.92 -12.07
CA LEU A 847 7.98 -29.13 -11.34
C LEU A 847 6.56 -29.54 -11.74
N GLU A 848 6.20 -30.80 -11.51
CA GLU A 848 4.82 -31.25 -11.70
C GLU A 848 4.10 -31.29 -10.36
N ASP A 849 2.87 -30.78 -10.34
CA ASP A 849 1.95 -30.89 -9.21
C ASP A 849 0.51 -31.08 -9.67
N GLN A 850 -0.16 -32.12 -9.15
CA GLN A 850 -1.55 -32.47 -9.45
C GLN A 850 -1.87 -32.50 -10.96
N GLY A 851 -0.97 -33.09 -11.76
CA GLY A 851 -1.17 -33.27 -13.20
C GLY A 851 -0.97 -32.01 -14.03
N LYS A 852 -0.33 -30.96 -13.48
CA LYS A 852 0.05 -29.74 -14.20
C LYS A 852 1.52 -29.40 -13.93
N LEU A 853 2.18 -28.74 -14.88
CA LEU A 853 3.47 -28.11 -14.60
C LEU A 853 3.27 -26.83 -13.81
N TYR A 854 4.20 -26.57 -12.89
CA TYR A 854 4.27 -25.37 -12.08
C TYR A 854 5.63 -24.72 -12.23
N ALA A 855 5.65 -23.40 -12.12
CA ALA A 855 6.85 -22.60 -11.91
C ALA A 855 6.89 -22.11 -10.47
N LEU A 856 7.92 -22.48 -9.71
CA LEU A 856 8.29 -21.79 -8.46
C LEU A 856 9.41 -20.80 -8.79
N ILE A 857 9.10 -19.51 -8.73
CA ILE A 857 10.00 -18.41 -9.13
C ILE A 857 10.13 -17.39 -8.00
N GLU A 858 11.32 -16.78 -7.86
CA GLU A 858 11.68 -15.90 -6.74
C GLU A 858 11.39 -16.55 -5.38
N TRP A 859 11.67 -17.85 -5.23
CA TRP A 859 11.55 -18.63 -3.98
C TRP A 859 10.15 -18.84 -3.38
N PHE A 860 9.14 -18.03 -3.73
CA PHE A 860 7.83 -18.09 -3.08
C PHE A 860 6.63 -17.95 -4.02
N TYR A 861 6.82 -17.63 -5.31
CA TYR A 861 5.69 -17.58 -6.24
C TYR A 861 5.49 -18.92 -6.96
N TYR A 862 4.45 -19.63 -6.55
CA TYR A 862 4.07 -20.94 -7.06
C TYR A 862 2.94 -20.84 -8.10
N TYR A 863 3.27 -20.83 -9.38
CA TYR A 863 2.31 -20.61 -10.46
C TYR A 863 1.98 -21.88 -11.25
N PRO A 864 0.69 -22.23 -11.41
CA PRO A 864 0.30 -23.26 -12.37
C PRO A 864 0.54 -22.78 -13.80
N LEU A 865 1.07 -23.64 -14.64
CA LEU A 865 1.35 -23.33 -16.05
C LEU A 865 0.29 -23.94 -16.96
N THR A 866 -0.14 -23.16 -17.94
CA THR A 866 -1.03 -23.64 -19.00
C THR A 866 -0.21 -23.97 -20.24
N GLN A 867 -0.26 -25.23 -20.70
CA GLN A 867 0.44 -25.67 -21.89
C GLN A 867 -0.19 -25.07 -23.15
N VAL A 868 0.62 -24.50 -24.05
CA VAL A 868 0.22 -23.99 -25.37
C VAL A 868 0.63 -24.98 -26.46
N ASP A 869 1.87 -25.46 -26.39
CA ASP A 869 2.43 -26.50 -27.24
C ASP A 869 3.48 -27.33 -26.45
N GLU A 870 4.30 -28.14 -27.12
CA GLU A 870 5.27 -29.03 -26.47
C GLU A 870 6.32 -28.30 -25.60
N ASP A 871 6.69 -27.07 -25.98
CA ASP A 871 7.78 -26.30 -25.37
C ASP A 871 7.35 -24.90 -24.89
N THR A 872 6.07 -24.54 -25.07
CA THR A 872 5.54 -23.23 -24.72
C THR A 872 4.42 -23.33 -23.69
N TYR A 873 4.53 -22.53 -22.64
CA TYR A 873 3.59 -22.48 -21.53
C TYR A 873 3.26 -21.04 -21.14
N LEU A 874 2.13 -20.82 -20.47
CA LEU A 874 1.69 -19.51 -19.98
C LEU A 874 1.60 -19.49 -18.47
N PHE A 875 1.99 -18.36 -17.88
CA PHE A 875 1.64 -18.01 -16.51
C PHE A 875 0.13 -17.75 -16.40
N PRO A 876 -0.46 -17.85 -15.19
CA PRO A 876 -1.87 -17.53 -15.01
C PRO A 876 -2.15 -16.03 -15.23
N ASP A 877 -3.42 -15.66 -15.35
CA ASP A 877 -3.85 -14.29 -15.62
C ASP A 877 -3.83 -13.34 -14.39
N TYR A 878 -3.26 -13.82 -13.28
CA TYR A 878 -3.05 -13.14 -12.00
C TYR A 878 -1.58 -13.20 -11.54
N GLY A 879 -1.24 -12.48 -10.47
CA GLY A 879 0.12 -12.43 -9.93
C GLY A 879 1.03 -11.47 -10.71
N LEU A 880 2.35 -11.61 -10.57
CA LEU A 880 3.31 -10.66 -11.15
C LEU A 880 3.58 -10.88 -12.64
N TYR A 881 3.45 -12.12 -13.12
CA TYR A 881 3.83 -12.53 -14.49
C TYR A 881 2.64 -12.69 -15.43
N HIS A 882 1.49 -12.13 -15.08
CA HIS A 882 0.28 -12.30 -15.88
C HIS A 882 0.45 -11.81 -17.33
N GLY A 883 -0.01 -12.62 -18.27
CA GLY A 883 0.10 -12.39 -19.72
C GLY A 883 1.45 -12.77 -20.34
N GLU A 884 2.43 -13.20 -19.54
CA GLU A 884 3.73 -13.67 -20.02
C GLU A 884 3.79 -15.21 -20.06
N GLY A 885 4.82 -15.75 -20.70
CA GLY A 885 4.97 -17.19 -20.89
C GLY A 885 6.37 -17.72 -20.61
N LEU A 886 6.51 -19.02 -20.81
CA LEU A 886 7.74 -19.78 -20.74
C LEU A 886 7.98 -20.49 -22.06
N LYS A 887 9.22 -20.44 -22.56
CA LYS A 887 9.64 -21.14 -23.78
C LYS A 887 10.90 -21.96 -23.54
N PHE A 888 10.79 -23.27 -23.66
CA PHE A 888 11.90 -24.20 -23.45
C PHE A 888 12.74 -24.36 -24.71
N SER A 889 14.02 -24.68 -24.51
CA SER A 889 14.93 -25.15 -25.57
C SER A 889 15.54 -26.47 -25.13
N ARG A 890 15.43 -27.51 -25.97
CA ARG A 890 15.88 -28.87 -25.64
C ARG A 890 17.14 -29.28 -26.40
N ALA A 891 17.93 -30.12 -25.75
CA ALA A 891 18.95 -30.93 -26.42
C ALA A 891 18.28 -32.10 -27.17
N PRO A 892 19.02 -32.78 -28.08
CA PRO A 892 18.47 -33.92 -28.85
C PRO A 892 18.00 -35.11 -28.01
N ASP A 893 18.42 -35.20 -26.75
CA ASP A 893 17.98 -36.21 -25.78
C ASP A 893 16.62 -35.88 -25.13
N GLY A 894 16.01 -34.74 -25.50
CA GLY A 894 14.72 -34.28 -24.98
C GLY A 894 14.82 -33.50 -23.66
N VAL A 895 16.01 -33.31 -23.10
CA VAL A 895 16.23 -32.54 -21.87
C VAL A 895 16.33 -31.05 -22.20
N ALA A 896 15.57 -30.21 -21.51
CA ALA A 896 15.65 -28.76 -21.67
C ALA A 896 16.99 -28.24 -21.16
N THR A 897 17.73 -27.50 -22.00
CA THR A 897 19.00 -26.85 -21.63
C THR A 897 18.78 -25.45 -21.07
N LYS A 898 17.64 -24.83 -21.38
CA LYS A 898 17.21 -23.54 -20.84
C LYS A 898 15.70 -23.33 -21.00
N VAL A 899 15.19 -22.33 -20.29
CA VAL A 899 13.83 -21.78 -20.44
C VAL A 899 13.91 -20.26 -20.44
N ILE A 900 13.24 -19.62 -21.40
CA ILE A 900 12.98 -18.18 -21.34
C ILE A 900 11.66 -18.00 -20.61
N ALA A 901 11.66 -17.45 -19.40
CA ALA A 901 10.47 -17.21 -18.59
C ALA A 901 10.28 -15.72 -18.38
N ALA A 902 9.16 -15.17 -18.86
CA ALA A 902 8.90 -13.71 -18.86
C ALA A 902 10.08 -12.89 -19.40
N GLU A 903 10.55 -13.26 -20.60
CA GLU A 903 11.69 -12.65 -21.32
C GLU A 903 13.08 -12.80 -20.68
N VAL A 904 13.21 -13.51 -19.55
CA VAL A 904 14.49 -13.76 -18.89
C VAL A 904 15.00 -15.17 -19.22
N ASP A 905 16.28 -15.29 -19.62
CA ASP A 905 16.93 -16.57 -19.96
C ASP A 905 17.42 -17.30 -18.69
N PHE A 906 16.70 -18.34 -18.29
CA PHE A 906 17.09 -19.24 -17.20
C PHE A 906 17.73 -20.50 -17.78
N ARG A 907 19.06 -20.63 -17.62
CA ARG A 907 19.79 -21.84 -18.02
C ARG A 907 19.57 -22.98 -17.04
N ARG A 908 19.45 -24.22 -17.54
CA ARG A 908 19.32 -25.40 -16.68
C ARG A 908 20.54 -25.51 -15.77
N ARG A 909 20.30 -25.76 -14.48
CA ARG A 909 21.32 -26.06 -13.48
C ARG A 909 21.58 -27.57 -13.44
N GLU A 910 22.84 -27.96 -13.31
CA GLU A 910 23.25 -29.35 -13.10
C GLU A 910 23.38 -29.57 -11.59
N VAL A 911 22.28 -29.94 -10.93
CA VAL A 911 22.21 -30.14 -9.48
C VAL A 911 22.08 -31.63 -9.16
N GLY A 912 23.00 -32.14 -8.33
CA GLY A 912 23.02 -33.54 -7.93
C GLY A 912 23.44 -34.47 -9.07
N THR A 913 22.81 -35.63 -9.16
CA THR A 913 23.11 -36.65 -10.18
C THR A 913 21.94 -36.92 -11.12
N LYS A 914 22.26 -37.46 -12.31
CA LYS A 914 21.23 -37.96 -13.23
C LYS A 914 20.60 -39.23 -12.67
N ASN A 915 19.37 -39.50 -13.05
CA ASN A 915 18.63 -40.68 -12.58
C ASN A 915 19.42 -41.97 -12.86
N GLY A 916 19.68 -42.75 -11.81
CA GLY A 916 20.41 -44.02 -11.88
C GLY A 916 21.93 -43.91 -11.72
N GLU A 917 22.48 -42.70 -11.69
CA GLU A 917 23.86 -42.47 -11.28
C GLU A 917 23.97 -42.45 -9.75
N THR A 918 25.17 -42.65 -9.24
CA THR A 918 25.49 -42.48 -7.82
C THR A 918 26.41 -41.30 -7.69
N PHE A 919 26.05 -40.36 -6.81
CA PHE A 919 26.87 -39.21 -6.47
C PHE A 919 28.26 -39.68 -6.05
N LYS A 920 29.30 -38.95 -6.43
CA LYS A 920 30.68 -39.24 -6.02
C LYS A 920 31.43 -37.97 -5.70
N ILE A 921 32.14 -37.99 -4.58
CA ILE A 921 33.17 -36.99 -4.26
C ILE A 921 34.52 -37.49 -4.72
N GLU A 922 35.47 -36.56 -4.86
CA GLU A 922 36.90 -36.89 -4.84
C GLU A 922 37.38 -36.86 -3.39
N PRO A 923 37.77 -38.02 -2.79
CA PRO A 923 38.25 -38.03 -1.42
C PRO A 923 39.50 -37.18 -1.24
N VAL A 924 39.54 -36.36 -0.20
CA VAL A 924 40.70 -35.46 0.06
C VAL A 924 42.00 -36.21 0.36
N LYS A 925 41.92 -37.52 0.64
CA LYS A 925 43.05 -38.45 0.81
C LYS A 925 42.69 -39.84 0.27
N PRO A 926 43.69 -40.67 -0.11
CA PRO A 926 43.46 -42.06 -0.49
C PRO A 926 42.71 -42.84 0.60
N VAL A 927 41.70 -43.61 0.20
CA VAL A 927 40.82 -44.32 1.16
C VAL A 927 41.58 -45.33 2.04
N ASP A 928 42.67 -45.92 1.54
CA ASP A 928 43.48 -46.87 2.32
C ASP A 928 44.27 -46.19 3.45
N ASP A 929 44.74 -44.96 3.24
CA ASP A 929 45.39 -44.15 4.28
C ASP A 929 44.37 -43.74 5.34
N LEU A 930 43.17 -43.31 4.90
CA LEU A 930 42.05 -42.99 5.78
C LEU A 930 41.64 -44.19 6.62
N ARG A 931 41.57 -45.38 6.02
CA ARG A 931 41.21 -46.63 6.72
C ARG A 931 42.22 -46.95 7.81
N SER A 932 43.50 -46.91 7.48
CA SER A 932 44.58 -47.18 8.41
C SER A 932 44.58 -46.20 9.58
N ALA A 933 44.42 -44.91 9.30
CA ALA A 933 44.36 -43.86 10.32
C ALA A 933 43.12 -43.98 11.22
N ALA A 934 41.95 -44.26 10.64
CA ALA A 934 40.71 -44.39 11.39
C ALA A 934 40.68 -45.64 12.28
N MET A 935 41.25 -46.76 11.82
CA MET A 935 41.36 -48.01 12.60
C MET A 935 42.32 -47.88 13.79
N ALA A 936 43.33 -47.02 13.68
CA ALA A 936 44.23 -46.71 14.80
C ALA A 936 43.62 -45.72 15.82
N ALA A 937 42.56 -45.01 15.45
CA ALA A 937 41.88 -44.05 16.29
C ALA A 937 40.84 -44.71 17.22
N LYS A 938 40.44 -43.99 18.27
CA LYS A 938 39.40 -44.43 19.22
C LYS A 938 38.21 -43.47 19.18
N PRO A 939 36.97 -43.97 19.36
CA PRO A 939 35.80 -43.11 19.51
C PRO A 939 35.98 -42.15 20.70
N PRO A 940 35.30 -40.99 20.67
CA PRO A 940 35.34 -40.04 21.79
C PRO A 940 34.83 -40.72 23.06
N ALA A 941 35.44 -40.39 24.20
CA ALA A 941 35.05 -40.96 25.48
C ALA A 941 33.71 -40.38 25.94
N GLU A 942 32.78 -41.23 26.38
CA GLU A 942 31.47 -40.83 26.87
C GLU A 942 31.29 -41.18 28.35
N THR A 943 30.68 -40.25 29.10
CA THR A 943 30.25 -40.44 30.48
C THR A 943 28.73 -40.32 30.56
N GLY A 944 28.08 -41.19 31.32
CA GLY A 944 26.62 -41.24 31.43
C GLY A 944 26.10 -42.64 31.70
N GLU A 945 24.83 -42.72 32.10
CA GLU A 945 24.07 -43.97 32.13
C GLU A 945 23.53 -44.26 30.72
N PHE A 946 23.97 -45.38 30.15
CA PHE A 946 23.58 -45.82 28.81
C PHE A 946 22.94 -47.19 28.87
N PHE A 947 22.02 -47.46 27.96
CA PHE A 947 21.45 -48.79 27.75
C PHE A 947 22.52 -49.76 27.27
N GLU A 948 22.31 -51.05 27.58
CA GLU A 948 23.14 -52.12 27.04
C GLU A 948 22.96 -52.18 25.51
N THR A 949 24.07 -52.40 24.80
CA THR A 949 24.05 -52.48 23.33
C THR A 949 23.55 -53.85 22.89
N ASP A 950 22.47 -53.89 22.12
CA ASP A 950 21.85 -55.10 21.58
C ASP A 950 21.58 -54.90 20.08
N LEU A 951 22.66 -55.00 19.30
CA LEU A 951 22.62 -54.86 17.85
C LEU A 951 22.11 -56.15 17.20
N VAL A 952 20.99 -56.05 16.49
CA VAL A 952 20.35 -57.15 15.78
C VAL A 952 20.27 -56.86 14.29
N ASP A 953 20.35 -57.93 13.50
CA ASP A 953 20.18 -57.85 12.04
C ASP A 953 18.70 -57.64 11.71
N VAL A 954 18.37 -56.51 11.10
CA VAL A 954 16.99 -56.12 10.77
C VAL A 954 16.36 -57.13 9.79
N ALA A 955 17.12 -57.63 8.82
CA ALA A 955 16.61 -58.60 7.85
C ALA A 955 16.36 -59.99 8.46
N ALA A 956 16.96 -60.30 9.62
CA ALA A 956 16.65 -61.52 10.37
C ALA A 956 15.32 -61.40 11.14
N LEU A 957 14.88 -60.17 11.47
CA LEU A 957 13.59 -59.93 12.13
C LEU A 957 12.42 -59.89 11.14
N ASP A 958 12.63 -59.32 9.94
CA ASP A 958 11.68 -59.36 8.84
C ASP A 958 12.41 -59.57 7.49
N PRO A 959 12.38 -60.79 6.92
CA PRO A 959 13.10 -61.11 5.68
C PRO A 959 12.53 -60.44 4.43
N THR A 960 11.41 -59.73 4.55
CA THR A 960 10.85 -58.93 3.44
C THR A 960 11.46 -57.54 3.33
N ILE A 961 12.23 -57.10 4.32
CA ILE A 961 13.04 -55.88 4.22
C ILE A 961 14.22 -56.18 3.31
N LYS A 962 14.35 -55.44 2.20
CA LYS A 962 15.45 -55.61 1.26
C LYS A 962 16.68 -54.84 1.74
N LEU A 963 17.85 -55.34 1.38
CA LEU A 963 19.12 -54.70 1.69
C LEU A 963 19.83 -54.31 0.38
N ASP A 964 20.24 -53.04 0.31
CA ASP A 964 21.12 -52.48 -0.69
C ASP A 964 22.18 -51.65 0.04
N ILE A 965 22.97 -52.37 0.85
CA ILE A 965 23.97 -51.78 1.75
C ILE A 965 25.10 -51.16 0.93
N ARG A 966 25.01 -49.85 0.68
CA ARG A 966 25.85 -49.15 -0.29
C ARG A 966 27.33 -49.22 0.05
N TYR A 967 27.65 -49.11 1.32
CA TYR A 967 29.03 -49.13 1.82
C TYR A 967 29.65 -50.53 1.89
N ALA A 968 28.91 -51.60 1.54
CA ALA A 968 29.47 -52.93 1.27
C ALA A 968 29.92 -53.10 -0.20
N THR A 969 29.70 -52.08 -1.04
CA THR A 969 30.05 -52.07 -2.46
C THR A 969 30.79 -50.77 -2.82
N THR A 970 31.21 -50.61 -4.07
CA THR A 970 31.75 -49.32 -4.58
C THR A 970 30.66 -48.34 -5.00
N ASN A 971 29.37 -48.69 -4.81
CA ASN A 971 28.23 -47.88 -5.20
C ASN A 971 27.82 -46.92 -4.08
N ASN A 972 28.69 -45.98 -3.73
CA ASN A 972 28.48 -44.95 -2.70
C ASN A 972 29.30 -43.70 -3.04
N PHE A 973 29.11 -42.63 -2.25
CA PHE A 973 29.73 -41.33 -2.50
C PHE A 973 31.26 -41.32 -2.55
N THR A 974 31.95 -42.28 -1.93
CA THR A 974 33.43 -42.35 -1.97
C THR A 974 33.98 -43.30 -3.04
N GLY A 975 33.12 -44.16 -3.61
CA GLY A 975 33.53 -45.20 -4.55
C GLY A 975 34.29 -46.39 -3.95
N ALA A 976 34.38 -46.52 -2.62
CA ALA A 976 35.15 -47.57 -1.94
C ALA A 976 34.28 -48.49 -1.06
N VAL A 977 34.81 -49.67 -0.72
CA VAL A 977 34.14 -50.65 0.17
C VAL A 977 34.57 -50.42 1.64
N PHE A 978 33.61 -50.33 2.55
CA PHE A 978 33.84 -50.13 4.00
C PHE A 978 33.33 -51.29 4.85
N TYR A 979 32.28 -51.97 4.42
CA TYR A 979 31.74 -53.15 5.10
C TYR A 979 32.10 -54.41 4.32
N LYS A 980 32.49 -55.50 5.01
CA LYS A 980 32.79 -56.78 4.34
C LYS A 980 31.56 -57.64 4.08
N GLN A 981 30.46 -57.35 4.76
CA GLN A 981 29.19 -58.06 4.59
C GLN A 981 28.02 -57.07 4.43
N PRO A 982 27.08 -57.32 3.50
CA PRO A 982 25.94 -56.45 3.25
C PRO A 982 24.80 -56.76 4.24
N ARG A 983 25.03 -56.52 5.54
CA ARG A 983 24.04 -56.72 6.62
C ARG A 983 23.60 -55.39 7.20
N SER A 984 22.43 -55.34 7.85
CA SER A 984 21.88 -54.14 8.48
C SER A 984 21.68 -54.37 9.96
N PHE A 985 22.55 -53.80 10.82
CA PHE A 985 22.40 -53.91 12.27
C PHE A 985 21.77 -52.65 12.86
N MET A 986 20.90 -52.81 13.85
CA MET A 986 20.32 -51.71 14.64
C MET A 986 20.10 -52.17 16.08
N GLN A 987 19.98 -51.24 17.03
CA GLN A 987 19.52 -51.57 18.38
C GLN A 987 18.15 -52.25 18.29
N ARG A 988 17.90 -53.31 19.08
CA ARG A 988 16.68 -54.12 18.99
C ARG A 988 15.39 -53.29 18.96
N ASP A 989 15.28 -52.26 19.80
CA ASP A 989 14.08 -51.42 19.85
C ASP A 989 13.88 -50.61 18.56
N ALA A 990 14.96 -50.02 18.05
CA ALA A 990 14.94 -49.30 16.77
C ALA A 990 14.68 -50.26 15.59
N ALA A 991 15.31 -51.44 15.57
CA ALA A 991 15.08 -52.48 14.56
C ALA A 991 13.62 -52.94 14.54
N THR A 992 13.03 -53.15 15.71
CA THR A 992 11.63 -53.55 15.85
C THR A 992 10.68 -52.44 15.37
N ALA A 993 11.05 -51.18 15.59
CA ALA A 993 10.30 -50.03 15.05
C ALA A 993 10.33 -49.99 13.51
N VAL A 994 11.49 -50.24 12.88
CA VAL A 994 11.61 -50.37 11.42
C VAL A 994 10.75 -51.54 10.90
N VAL A 995 10.72 -52.67 11.60
CA VAL A 995 9.85 -53.80 11.23
C VAL A 995 8.37 -53.38 11.23
N ARG A 996 7.90 -52.67 12.27
CA ARG A 996 6.50 -52.18 12.30
C ARG A 996 6.21 -51.20 11.16
N ALA A 997 7.14 -50.28 10.87
CA ALA A 997 7.02 -49.38 9.72
C ALA A 997 6.91 -50.16 8.39
N ASN A 998 7.75 -51.18 8.19
CA ASN A 998 7.69 -52.04 7.00
C ASN A 998 6.36 -52.79 6.88
N GLN A 999 5.82 -53.34 7.99
CA GLN A 999 4.52 -54.03 7.96
C GLN A 999 3.39 -53.09 7.53
N ARG A 1000 3.41 -51.83 8.00
CA ARG A 1000 2.43 -50.81 7.61
C ARG A 1000 2.49 -50.48 6.12
N LEU A 1001 3.69 -50.43 5.54
CA LEU A 1001 3.88 -50.15 4.11
C LEU A 1001 3.40 -51.29 3.21
N LYS A 1002 3.44 -52.54 3.68
CA LYS A 1002 2.95 -53.70 2.91
C LYS A 1002 1.46 -53.61 2.60
N GLU A 1003 0.67 -53.01 3.50
CA GLU A 1003 -0.76 -52.74 3.27
C GLU A 1003 -0.98 -51.81 2.06
N ARG A 1004 0.05 -51.05 1.66
CA ARG A 1004 0.06 -50.15 0.50
C ARG A 1004 0.83 -50.71 -0.69
N GLY A 1005 1.21 -51.99 -0.68
CA GLY A 1005 1.98 -52.61 -1.77
C GLY A 1005 3.45 -52.20 -1.81
N LEU A 1006 3.99 -51.66 -0.72
CA LEU A 1006 5.36 -51.15 -0.62
C LEU A 1006 6.17 -51.91 0.44
N GLY A 1007 7.48 -51.92 0.30
CA GLY A 1007 8.41 -52.42 1.32
C GLY A 1007 9.60 -51.48 1.52
N LEU A 1008 10.34 -51.69 2.60
CA LEU A 1008 11.56 -50.93 2.90
C LEU A 1008 12.81 -51.55 2.28
N LEU A 1009 13.65 -50.70 1.71
CA LEU A 1009 15.00 -51.01 1.23
C LEU A 1009 16.01 -50.22 2.07
N ILE A 1010 16.90 -50.92 2.78
CA ILE A 1010 17.90 -50.28 3.64
C ILE A 1010 19.21 -50.06 2.88
N HIS A 1011 19.74 -48.84 2.95
CA HIS A 1011 21.03 -48.42 2.38
C HIS A 1011 22.15 -48.40 3.41
N ASP A 1012 21.87 -47.96 4.64
CA ASP A 1012 22.78 -48.03 5.78
C ASP A 1012 22.01 -48.05 7.11
N ALA A 1013 22.66 -48.55 8.17
CA ALA A 1013 22.07 -48.62 9.50
C ALA A 1013 23.16 -48.38 10.56
N TYR A 1014 23.52 -49.37 11.39
CA TYR A 1014 24.69 -49.25 12.24
C TYR A 1014 25.95 -49.05 11.40
N ARG A 1015 26.64 -47.92 11.62
CA ARG A 1015 27.93 -47.58 11.01
C ARG A 1015 28.98 -47.61 12.10
N PRO A 1016 30.08 -48.37 12.00
CA PRO A 1016 31.14 -48.31 13.01
C PRO A 1016 31.76 -46.90 13.05
N TRP A 1017 32.11 -46.40 14.24
CA TRP A 1017 32.65 -45.04 14.40
C TRP A 1017 33.86 -44.74 13.49
N HIS A 1018 34.77 -45.70 13.30
CA HIS A 1018 35.92 -45.52 12.41
C HIS A 1018 35.50 -45.26 10.95
N VAL A 1019 34.37 -45.80 10.49
CA VAL A 1019 33.85 -45.51 9.14
C VAL A 1019 33.31 -44.08 9.06
N THR A 1020 32.59 -43.60 10.09
CA THR A 1020 32.21 -42.17 10.19
C THR A 1020 33.43 -41.26 10.16
N LYS A 1021 34.51 -41.63 10.86
CA LYS A 1021 35.77 -40.91 10.80
C LYS A 1021 36.36 -40.90 9.39
N MET A 1022 36.34 -42.03 8.68
CA MET A 1022 36.78 -42.08 7.29
C MET A 1022 35.93 -41.17 6.39
N PHE A 1023 34.60 -41.17 6.54
CA PHE A 1023 33.71 -40.30 5.77
C PHE A 1023 34.04 -38.82 6.00
N TRP A 1024 34.17 -38.41 7.26
CA TRP A 1024 34.54 -37.03 7.60
C TRP A 1024 35.91 -36.62 7.10
N ASP A 1025 36.89 -37.51 7.19
CA ASP A 1025 38.27 -37.25 6.76
C ASP A 1025 38.43 -37.37 5.23
N ALA A 1026 37.51 -38.04 4.53
CA ALA A 1026 37.46 -38.12 3.07
C ALA A 1026 36.74 -36.91 2.44
N THR A 1027 35.77 -36.33 3.13
CA THR A 1027 34.83 -35.36 2.55
C THR A 1027 35.42 -33.95 2.53
N PRO A 1028 35.41 -33.27 1.36
CA PRO A 1028 35.77 -31.85 1.25
C PRO A 1028 34.95 -30.96 2.18
N GLY A 1029 35.51 -29.82 2.56
CA GLY A 1029 34.92 -28.92 3.56
C GLY A 1029 33.48 -28.49 3.26
N GLU A 1030 33.17 -28.22 1.99
CA GLU A 1030 31.85 -27.76 1.53
C GLU A 1030 30.72 -28.80 1.63
N PHE A 1031 31.08 -30.09 1.76
CA PHE A 1031 30.10 -31.18 1.85
C PHE A 1031 29.97 -31.77 3.27
N LYS A 1032 30.60 -31.13 4.26
CA LYS A 1032 30.62 -31.66 5.63
C LYS A 1032 29.27 -31.66 6.33
N ASP A 1033 28.28 -30.95 5.81
CA ASP A 1033 26.91 -30.98 6.34
C ASP A 1033 26.20 -32.31 6.05
N PHE A 1034 26.66 -33.09 5.07
CA PHE A 1034 26.13 -34.43 4.74
C PHE A 1034 26.89 -35.57 5.43
N VAL A 1035 27.89 -35.28 6.26
CA VAL A 1035 28.65 -36.31 6.98
C VAL A 1035 28.83 -35.95 8.45
N ALA A 1036 28.49 -36.88 9.34
CA ALA A 1036 28.58 -36.64 10.78
C ALA A 1036 30.02 -36.38 11.25
N ASN A 1037 30.20 -35.36 12.11
CA ASN A 1037 31.48 -35.07 12.73
C ASN A 1037 31.86 -36.17 13.76
N PRO A 1038 32.96 -36.92 13.55
CA PRO A 1038 33.33 -38.05 14.39
C PRO A 1038 33.69 -37.65 15.82
N ALA A 1039 34.02 -36.37 16.08
CA ALA A 1039 34.28 -35.89 17.43
C ALA A 1039 33.04 -35.98 18.34
N ASN A 1040 31.84 -35.95 17.76
CA ASN A 1040 30.57 -36.05 18.48
C ASN A 1040 29.93 -37.45 18.38
N GLY A 1041 30.52 -38.34 17.57
CA GLY A 1041 29.87 -39.56 17.09
C GLY A 1041 28.67 -39.26 16.16
N SER A 1042 28.00 -40.32 15.72
CA SER A 1042 26.76 -40.24 14.92
C SER A 1042 25.68 -41.17 15.48
N ARG A 1043 24.42 -40.95 15.10
CA ARG A 1043 23.32 -41.85 15.49
C ARG A 1043 23.45 -43.23 14.84
N HIS A 1044 24.06 -43.31 13.65
CA HIS A 1044 24.47 -44.58 13.06
C HIS A 1044 25.45 -45.34 13.95
N ASN A 1045 26.43 -44.66 14.58
CA ASN A 1045 27.39 -45.33 15.49
C ASN A 1045 26.71 -45.87 16.75
N ARG A 1046 25.53 -45.38 17.10
CA ARG A 1046 24.75 -45.84 18.25
C ARG A 1046 23.78 -46.97 17.89
N GLY A 1047 23.68 -47.33 16.60
CA GLY A 1047 22.71 -48.30 16.09
C GLY A 1047 21.27 -47.78 16.07
N CYS A 1048 21.11 -46.46 16.08
CA CYS A 1048 19.81 -45.79 16.21
C CYS A 1048 19.47 -44.90 15.02
N ALA A 1049 20.22 -44.98 13.92
CA ALA A 1049 19.85 -44.35 12.65
C ALA A 1049 19.73 -45.39 11.55
N VAL A 1050 18.90 -45.08 10.55
CA VAL A 1050 18.73 -45.91 9.35
C VAL A 1050 18.55 -45.01 8.13
N ASP A 1051 19.26 -45.35 7.06
CA ASP A 1051 19.13 -44.74 5.75
C ASP A 1051 18.32 -45.67 4.86
N ILE A 1052 17.15 -45.23 4.40
CA ILE A 1052 16.17 -46.12 3.74
C ILE A 1052 15.44 -45.45 2.58
N THR A 1053 14.94 -46.28 1.67
CA THR A 1053 13.96 -45.90 0.65
C THR A 1053 12.82 -46.92 0.57
N LEU A 1054 11.84 -46.64 -0.27
CA LEU A 1054 10.74 -47.53 -0.59
C LEU A 1054 11.08 -48.40 -1.80
N TYR A 1055 10.54 -49.61 -1.86
CA TYR A 1055 10.49 -50.42 -3.08
C TYR A 1055 9.06 -50.92 -3.31
N ASP A 1056 8.71 -51.14 -4.57
CA ASP A 1056 7.41 -51.65 -4.96
C ASP A 1056 7.36 -53.18 -4.81
N LEU A 1057 6.36 -53.72 -4.11
CA LEU A 1057 6.28 -55.17 -3.84
C LEU A 1057 5.98 -55.99 -5.10
N GLN A 1058 5.32 -55.41 -6.11
CA GLN A 1058 4.90 -56.11 -7.32
C GLN A 1058 6.08 -56.30 -8.29
N THR A 1059 6.82 -55.24 -8.53
CA THR A 1059 7.98 -55.18 -9.44
C THR A 1059 9.28 -55.54 -8.75
N GLY A 1060 9.34 -55.36 -7.42
CA GLY A 1060 10.55 -55.52 -6.63
C GLY A 1060 11.57 -54.40 -6.80
N LEU A 1061 11.28 -53.36 -7.58
CA LEU A 1061 12.20 -52.27 -7.88
C LEU A 1061 12.13 -51.14 -6.83
N PRO A 1062 13.25 -50.46 -6.54
CA PRO A 1062 13.24 -49.26 -5.71
C PRO A 1062 12.33 -48.17 -6.30
N ILE A 1063 11.58 -47.48 -5.44
CA ILE A 1063 10.80 -46.30 -5.83
C ILE A 1063 11.76 -45.14 -6.06
N GLN A 1064 11.59 -44.48 -7.21
CA GLN A 1064 12.34 -43.29 -7.52
C GLN A 1064 11.85 -42.11 -6.68
N MET A 1065 12.77 -41.43 -6.01
CA MET A 1065 12.52 -40.24 -5.19
C MET A 1065 13.02 -38.98 -5.90
N VAL A 1066 12.97 -37.82 -5.24
CA VAL A 1066 13.41 -36.51 -5.79
C VAL A 1066 14.93 -36.41 -5.97
N ALA A 1067 15.70 -37.14 -5.17
CA ALA A 1067 17.15 -37.32 -5.27
C ALA A 1067 17.53 -38.79 -5.11
N GLY A 1068 18.73 -39.15 -5.55
CA GLY A 1068 19.34 -40.44 -5.20
C GLY A 1068 19.82 -40.48 -3.75
N TYR A 1069 19.97 -41.68 -3.19
CA TYR A 1069 20.68 -41.87 -1.92
C TYR A 1069 22.14 -41.40 -2.04
N ASP A 1070 22.71 -40.89 -0.94
CA ASP A 1070 24.10 -40.39 -0.86
C ASP A 1070 24.37 -39.15 -1.75
N GLU A 1071 23.33 -38.47 -2.25
CA GLU A 1071 23.49 -37.26 -3.05
C GLU A 1071 23.71 -36.01 -2.18
N PHE A 1072 24.85 -35.32 -2.34
CA PHE A 1072 25.15 -34.11 -1.57
C PHE A 1072 24.65 -32.86 -2.32
N SER A 1073 23.32 -32.73 -2.41
CA SER A 1073 22.66 -31.60 -3.07
C SER A 1073 21.39 -31.18 -2.30
N SER A 1074 20.87 -29.99 -2.59
CA SER A 1074 19.59 -29.51 -2.02
C SER A 1074 18.40 -30.40 -2.35
N ARG A 1075 18.49 -31.24 -3.41
CA ARG A 1075 17.45 -32.22 -3.76
C ARG A 1075 17.26 -33.29 -2.69
N SER A 1076 18.24 -33.44 -1.80
CA SER A 1076 18.22 -34.40 -0.69
C SER A 1076 17.40 -33.91 0.50
N PHE A 1077 16.99 -32.64 0.53
CA PHE A 1077 16.28 -32.08 1.68
C PHE A 1077 14.86 -32.65 1.79
N PRO A 1078 14.36 -32.93 3.01
CA PRO A 1078 13.01 -33.46 3.23
C PRO A 1078 11.87 -32.59 2.68
N GLU A 1079 12.11 -31.29 2.47
CA GLU A 1079 11.11 -30.35 1.96
C GLU A 1079 11.36 -29.89 0.52
N TYR A 1080 12.37 -30.45 -0.17
CA TYR A 1080 12.70 -30.05 -1.54
C TYR A 1080 11.45 -30.00 -2.45
N PRO A 1081 11.18 -28.87 -3.14
CA PRO A 1081 9.91 -28.64 -3.83
C PRO A 1081 9.87 -29.25 -5.23
N GLY A 1082 11.03 -29.51 -5.84
CA GLY A 1082 11.13 -29.96 -7.22
C GLY A 1082 10.64 -31.40 -7.46
N GLY A 1083 10.81 -31.88 -8.69
CA GLY A 1083 10.35 -33.21 -9.12
C GLY A 1083 8.85 -33.29 -9.35
N THR A 1084 8.30 -34.50 -9.26
CA THR A 1084 6.87 -34.80 -9.44
C THR A 1084 6.13 -34.87 -8.11
N SER A 1085 4.83 -34.57 -8.13
CA SER A 1085 3.94 -34.77 -6.98
C SER A 1085 3.98 -36.22 -6.49
N ARG A 1086 4.13 -37.18 -7.40
CA ARG A 1086 4.30 -38.61 -7.08
C ARG A 1086 5.56 -38.89 -6.27
N GLN A 1087 6.72 -38.35 -6.67
CA GLN A 1087 7.98 -38.50 -5.91
C GLN A 1087 7.87 -37.87 -4.53
N ARG A 1088 7.31 -36.65 -4.44
CA ARG A 1088 7.11 -35.97 -3.16
C ARG A 1088 6.14 -36.75 -2.26
N TRP A 1089 5.06 -37.30 -2.81
CA TRP A 1089 4.11 -38.13 -2.07
C TRP A 1089 4.79 -39.37 -1.46
N TYR A 1090 5.64 -40.08 -2.20
CA TYR A 1090 6.38 -41.23 -1.66
C TYR A 1090 7.38 -40.85 -0.58
N ARG A 1091 8.10 -39.74 -0.75
CA ARG A 1091 9.01 -39.19 0.25
C ARG A 1091 8.25 -38.85 1.54
N ASP A 1092 7.12 -38.16 1.41
CA ASP A 1092 6.33 -37.71 2.54
C ASP A 1092 5.62 -38.91 3.24
N LEU A 1093 5.19 -39.92 2.47
CA LEU A 1093 4.68 -41.19 3.01
C LEU A 1093 5.76 -41.93 3.83
N LEU A 1094 6.97 -42.04 3.29
CA LEU A 1094 8.10 -42.68 3.98
C LEU A 1094 8.35 -41.96 5.31
N ARG A 1095 8.46 -40.64 5.27
CA ARG A 1095 8.67 -39.81 6.45
C ARG A 1095 7.57 -40.02 7.49
N ALA A 1096 6.30 -39.87 7.11
CA ALA A 1096 5.17 -40.03 8.01
C ALA A 1096 5.08 -41.44 8.62
N THR A 1097 5.42 -42.47 7.85
CA THR A 1097 5.46 -43.86 8.32
C THR A 1097 6.53 -44.05 9.38
N MET A 1098 7.74 -43.53 9.15
CA MET A 1098 8.85 -43.63 10.09
C MET A 1098 8.59 -42.82 11.37
N GLN A 1099 8.06 -41.60 11.23
CA GLN A 1099 7.70 -40.75 12.38
C GLN A 1099 6.63 -41.39 13.27
N ALA A 1100 5.66 -42.09 12.68
CA ALA A 1100 4.66 -42.84 13.45
C ALA A 1100 5.28 -43.93 14.35
N GLU A 1101 6.49 -44.40 14.04
CA GLU A 1101 7.23 -45.42 14.80
C GLU A 1101 8.34 -44.83 15.69
N GLY A 1102 8.36 -43.50 15.89
CA GLY A 1102 9.27 -42.84 16.82
C GLY A 1102 10.61 -42.42 16.20
N PHE A 1103 10.66 -42.24 14.89
CA PHE A 1103 11.81 -41.67 14.19
C PHE A 1103 11.63 -40.18 13.89
N THR A 1104 12.72 -39.45 13.70
CA THR A 1104 12.75 -38.09 13.16
C THR A 1104 13.63 -38.07 11.91
N VAL A 1105 13.20 -37.38 10.85
CA VAL A 1105 14.00 -37.25 9.62
C VAL A 1105 15.15 -36.26 9.85
N TYR A 1106 16.31 -36.47 9.23
CA TYR A 1106 17.40 -35.50 9.28
C TYR A 1106 17.13 -34.34 8.32
N GLU A 1107 17.41 -33.10 8.75
CA GLU A 1107 17.02 -31.87 8.04
C GLU A 1107 17.63 -31.73 6.63
N PHE A 1108 18.73 -32.42 6.34
CA PHE A 1108 19.40 -32.39 5.03
C PHE A 1108 19.20 -33.66 4.19
N GLU A 1109 18.58 -34.71 4.75
CA GLU A 1109 18.51 -36.03 4.11
C GLU A 1109 17.13 -36.67 4.27
N TRP A 1110 16.35 -36.71 3.20
CA TRP A 1110 14.99 -37.27 3.20
C TRP A 1110 14.95 -38.78 3.51
N TRP A 1111 16.08 -39.49 3.36
CA TRP A 1111 16.21 -40.94 3.59
C TRP A 1111 16.70 -41.30 5.00
N HIS A 1112 17.22 -40.34 5.77
CA HIS A 1112 17.89 -40.59 7.04
C HIS A 1112 16.94 -40.39 8.22
N PHE A 1113 16.82 -41.41 9.07
CA PHE A 1113 15.89 -41.43 10.19
C PHE A 1113 16.58 -41.76 11.52
N ASP A 1114 16.48 -40.84 12.47
CA ASP A 1114 16.99 -40.95 13.84
C ASP A 1114 15.92 -41.50 14.79
N TYR A 1115 16.21 -42.60 15.49
CA TYR A 1115 15.31 -43.16 16.50
C TYR A 1115 15.35 -42.34 17.80
N LYS A 1116 14.19 -41.97 18.34
CA LYS A 1116 14.02 -41.07 19.51
C LYS A 1116 14.97 -41.32 20.70
N ASP A 1117 15.33 -42.58 20.98
CA ASP A 1117 16.12 -42.96 22.16
C ASP A 1117 17.63 -42.98 21.90
N TRP A 1118 18.10 -42.49 20.75
CA TRP A 1118 19.51 -42.57 20.34
C TRP A 1118 20.50 -42.02 21.38
N LYS A 1119 20.11 -41.00 22.16
CA LYS A 1119 20.96 -40.39 23.21
C LYS A 1119 21.31 -41.35 24.35
N HIS A 1120 20.56 -42.43 24.52
CA HIS A 1120 20.74 -43.40 25.60
C HIS A 1120 21.66 -44.57 25.23
N TYR A 1121 22.14 -44.65 23.98
CA TYR A 1121 23.07 -45.70 23.55
C TYR A 1121 24.46 -45.13 23.32
N ARG A 1122 25.52 -45.89 23.63
CA ARG A 1122 26.93 -45.45 23.46
C ARG A 1122 27.35 -45.41 21.99
N ILE A 1123 28.36 -44.60 21.67
CA ILE A 1123 29.08 -44.64 20.40
C ILE A 1123 29.78 -46.00 20.27
N GLY A 1124 29.31 -46.81 19.32
CA GLY A 1124 29.87 -48.10 18.98
C GLY A 1124 30.96 -48.01 17.91
N ASN A 1125 31.89 -48.97 17.95
CA ASN A 1125 32.96 -49.10 16.97
C ASN A 1125 33.23 -50.58 16.58
N LEU A 1126 32.28 -51.47 16.83
CA LEU A 1126 32.38 -52.88 16.45
C LEU A 1126 32.31 -53.00 14.93
N THR A 1127 33.13 -53.86 14.35
CA THR A 1127 32.98 -54.26 12.95
C THR A 1127 31.78 -55.19 12.79
N PHE A 1128 31.26 -55.28 11.58
CA PHE A 1128 30.10 -56.14 11.30
C PHE A 1128 30.38 -57.62 11.62
N GLU A 1129 31.63 -58.07 11.51
CA GLU A 1129 32.05 -59.44 11.82
C GLU A 1129 32.18 -59.72 13.32
N GLU A 1130 32.18 -58.69 14.16
CA GLU A 1130 32.23 -58.81 15.63
C GLU A 1130 30.84 -58.83 16.26
N ILE A 1131 29.81 -58.41 15.54
CA ILE A 1131 28.43 -58.36 16.04
C ILE A 1131 27.82 -59.77 16.01
N GLY A 1132 27.40 -60.28 17.17
CA GLY A 1132 26.75 -61.59 17.32
C GLY A 1132 27.71 -62.79 17.44
N LYS A 1133 29.01 -62.53 17.66
CA LYS A 1133 29.95 -63.49 18.26
C LYS A 1133 29.84 -63.43 19.78
#